data_AF-A0A844M8N9-F1
#
_entry.id   AF-A0A844M8N9-F1
#
_cell.length_a   1.000
_cell.length_b   1.000
_cell.length_c   1.000
_cell.angle_alpha   90.00
_cell.angle_beta   90.00
_cell.angle_gamma   90.00
#
_symmetry.space_group_name_H-M   'P 1'
#
loop_
_entity.id
_entity.type
_entity.pdbx_description
1 polymer ?
#
loop_
_entity_poly.entity_id
_entity_poly.type
_entity_poly.pdbx_seq_one_letter_code
_entity_poly.pdbx_strand_id
1 'polypeptide(L)'
;MSISLFNANFYRAANSDLASFNDTQLLSHFQNYGLNEGRRFSPLVDLNLYRSSNSDLTNFSYYQAYEHLQSYGVREGRTFSAFFDFNFYRATNGDLASLNNEQLFKHLQNYGIEEGRQFSSFVNLNFYRSVNSDLSSFSNNQALQHLIMFGVEEGRRFSPFVDLNIYRSANPDLFATGANNSQLLEHFTTFGIAEGRRFSVSFDSNYYRNTHSDLKTAGLSHNQLLEHFQTYGLSEGRASSESFSVSNYLANNSDLRALNFNNQQAQQHFEIFGFLEKRQASEPNSISPLANRDDNTLGSAFNIGILNSSRNITNQFIGTTDRNDYYRFTLAQLSNVSVSLTGLSDLVYLSLIHDTNGNGVYDLNDYEQLNYDSGGTYDKASMSTTLEAATYFIRVYTNYSDDNSNYALGVSVTAAPRAIPKDPGNTFGKAYDIGALNSNRSFTDFVGSADRNDYYRFSLTQNSNVNLSLSGLSDLAYVALIYDSNGNGVQDSNEQLKYDSGYVSDNALINAILGAGTYLIRVYTNYSNDNTSYTLGLSATPAPRTTPKDPGSSFDTVVDVGTLYTSRSYTDFVGSGDRNDYYRFTLAQNSKVNLSLSGLNDSAEMDLIYDSNGNGVYDSGEELGYSSGSSYSNASIQATLAAGNYFVRIYTDYFYNNTNYFLSLTRTSYNANPTDPGSDMASALNLGTLSSTRTYNDLVGSSDREDWYRFNLSGNVNYNLNLSLTNLTDSISVDLIYDTTNNGIYDPAEQIRYDYGSQYGDATINVALGAGTYFIRVYTEYSDSNSGYTMTLSS
;
A
#
# COMPACT_ATOMS: atom_id res chain seq x y z
N MET A 1 -17.78 -42.16 18.02
CA MET A 1 -18.00 -40.76 18.45
C MET A 1 -17.09 -39.91 17.58
N SER A 2 -17.63 -38.88 16.90
CA SER A 2 -16.82 -37.93 16.13
C SER A 2 -15.80 -37.26 17.03
N ILE A 3 -14.64 -36.92 16.46
CA ILE A 3 -13.58 -36.23 17.18
C ILE A 3 -13.85 -34.72 17.15
N SER A 4 -13.65 -34.02 18.27
CA SER A 4 -13.81 -32.57 18.32
C SER A 4 -12.59 -31.89 17.72
N LEU A 5 -12.74 -31.27 16.55
CA LEU A 5 -11.66 -30.54 15.89
C LEU A 5 -11.59 -29.06 16.32
N PHE A 6 -12.68 -28.54 16.89
CA PHE A 6 -12.83 -27.13 17.28
C PHE A 6 -12.04 -26.79 18.55
N ASN A 7 -11.30 -25.68 18.52
CA ASN A 7 -10.61 -25.11 19.67
C ASN A 7 -11.10 -23.66 19.91
N ALA A 8 -11.90 -23.45 20.95
CA ALA A 8 -12.51 -22.16 21.25
C ALA A 8 -11.47 -21.05 21.54
N ASN A 9 -10.39 -21.37 22.26
CA ASN A 9 -9.35 -20.40 22.58
C ASN A 9 -8.60 -19.94 21.33
N PHE A 10 -8.26 -20.87 20.45
CA PHE A 10 -7.63 -20.56 19.18
C PHE A 10 -8.59 -19.79 18.25
N TYR A 11 -9.84 -20.22 18.15
CA TYR A 11 -10.86 -19.55 17.32
C TYR A 11 -11.06 -18.09 17.75
N ARG A 12 -11.13 -17.82 19.06
CA ARG A 12 -11.20 -16.46 19.60
C ARG A 12 -9.98 -15.62 19.23
N ALA A 13 -8.78 -16.19 19.34
CA ALA A 13 -7.55 -15.45 19.08
C ALA A 13 -7.32 -15.17 17.59
N ALA A 14 -7.67 -16.13 16.73
CA ALA A 14 -7.53 -15.98 15.28
C ALA A 14 -8.57 -15.05 14.64
N ASN A 15 -9.64 -14.70 15.36
CA ASN A 15 -10.76 -13.92 14.88
C ASN A 15 -11.05 -12.78 15.86
N SER A 16 -10.36 -11.64 15.68
CA SER A 16 -10.35 -10.53 16.64
C SER A 16 -11.73 -9.89 16.87
N ASP A 17 -12.62 -9.96 15.88
CA ASP A 17 -14.02 -9.55 15.97
C ASP A 17 -14.83 -10.37 16.99
N LEU A 18 -14.34 -11.55 17.37
CA LEU A 18 -14.98 -12.48 18.31
C LEU A 18 -14.36 -12.43 19.71
N ALA A 19 -13.46 -11.49 20.00
CA ALA A 19 -12.70 -11.45 21.25
C ALA A 19 -13.59 -11.41 22.52
N SER A 20 -14.79 -10.85 22.42
CA SER A 20 -15.76 -10.74 23.53
C SER A 20 -16.67 -11.96 23.69
N PHE A 21 -16.63 -12.94 22.78
CA PHE A 21 -17.52 -14.09 22.80
C PHE A 21 -17.04 -15.16 23.80
N ASN A 22 -17.99 -15.75 24.53
CA ASN A 22 -17.76 -16.93 25.34
C ASN A 22 -17.71 -18.22 24.49
N ASP A 23 -17.23 -19.34 25.05
CA ASP A 23 -17.02 -20.59 24.31
C ASP A 23 -18.30 -21.12 23.61
N THR A 24 -19.47 -20.94 24.22
CA THR A 24 -20.75 -21.35 23.61
C THR A 24 -21.11 -20.46 22.41
N GLN A 25 -20.90 -19.15 22.54
CA GLN A 25 -21.10 -18.21 21.43
C GLN A 25 -20.12 -18.47 20.29
N LEU A 26 -18.86 -18.78 20.61
CA LEU A 26 -17.83 -19.12 19.63
C LEU A 26 -18.16 -20.40 18.87
N LEU A 27 -18.59 -21.46 19.57
CA LEU A 27 -18.99 -22.70 18.92
C LEU A 27 -20.21 -22.47 18.01
N SER A 28 -21.20 -21.73 18.47
CA SER A 28 -22.37 -21.36 17.67
C SER A 28 -21.98 -20.54 16.43
N HIS A 29 -21.11 -19.55 16.59
CA HIS A 29 -20.61 -18.73 15.47
C HIS A 29 -19.83 -19.58 14.47
N PHE A 30 -18.93 -20.44 14.95
CA PHE A 30 -18.15 -21.36 14.13
C PHE A 30 -19.05 -22.26 13.26
N GLN A 31 -20.08 -22.86 13.87
CA GLN A 31 -21.00 -23.77 13.18
C GLN A 31 -21.89 -23.04 12.17
N ASN A 32 -22.37 -21.85 12.50
CA ASN A 32 -23.34 -21.12 11.66
C ASN A 32 -22.66 -20.29 10.55
N TYR A 33 -21.46 -19.75 10.81
CA TYR A 33 -20.78 -18.79 9.93
C TYR A 33 -19.34 -19.20 9.66
N GLY A 34 -18.57 -19.48 10.71
CA GLY A 34 -17.11 -19.65 10.61
C GLY A 34 -16.65 -20.74 9.65
N LEU A 35 -17.36 -21.87 9.59
CA LEU A 35 -17.08 -22.92 8.62
C LEU A 35 -17.28 -22.43 7.18
N ASN A 36 -18.41 -21.79 6.88
CA ASN A 36 -18.70 -21.31 5.52
C ASN A 36 -17.76 -20.19 5.09
N GLU A 37 -17.32 -19.36 6.05
CA GLU A 37 -16.35 -18.28 5.85
C GLU A 37 -14.90 -18.78 5.77
N GLY A 38 -14.63 -20.05 6.06
CA GLY A 38 -13.28 -20.61 6.06
C GLY A 38 -12.39 -20.09 7.20
N ARG A 39 -12.98 -19.63 8.31
CA ARG A 39 -12.24 -19.07 9.45
C ARG A 39 -11.38 -20.14 10.14
N ARG A 40 -10.15 -19.76 10.53
CA ARG A 40 -9.22 -20.64 11.27
C ARG A 40 -9.79 -20.97 12.66
N PHE A 41 -9.92 -22.26 12.99
CA PHE A 41 -10.63 -22.75 14.20
C PHE A 41 -9.87 -23.76 15.05
N SER A 42 -8.70 -24.20 14.58
CA SER A 42 -7.88 -25.19 15.26
C SER A 42 -6.40 -24.93 14.97
N PRO A 43 -5.50 -25.12 15.94
CA PRO A 43 -4.08 -25.07 15.68
C PRO A 43 -3.56 -26.32 14.95
N LEU A 44 -4.36 -27.39 14.84
CA LEU A 44 -3.94 -28.65 14.23
C LEU A 44 -4.57 -28.92 12.87
N VAL A 45 -5.59 -28.16 12.46
CA VAL A 45 -6.40 -28.44 11.28
C VAL A 45 -6.38 -27.27 10.31
N ASP A 46 -6.03 -27.59 9.07
CA ASP A 46 -6.18 -26.71 7.91
C ASP A 46 -7.09 -27.39 6.89
N LEU A 47 -8.30 -26.85 6.71
CA LEU A 47 -9.29 -27.41 5.78
C LEU A 47 -8.95 -27.13 4.32
N ASN A 48 -8.18 -26.08 4.02
CA ASN A 48 -7.72 -25.83 2.66
C ASN A 48 -6.70 -26.87 2.27
N LEU A 49 -5.70 -27.10 3.13
CA LEU A 49 -4.73 -28.16 2.94
C LEU A 49 -5.40 -29.54 2.86
N TYR A 50 -6.41 -29.78 3.69
CA TYR A 50 -7.16 -31.04 3.65
C TYR A 50 -7.83 -31.28 2.31
N ARG A 51 -8.41 -30.24 1.70
CA ARG A 51 -9.06 -30.32 0.38
C ARG A 51 -8.03 -30.43 -0.75
N SER A 52 -6.90 -29.71 -0.68
CA SER A 52 -5.87 -29.72 -1.72
C SER A 52 -5.05 -31.01 -1.71
N SER A 53 -4.77 -31.58 -0.54
CA SER A 53 -3.96 -32.78 -0.37
C SER A 53 -4.71 -34.09 -0.64
N ASN A 54 -6.04 -34.06 -0.73
CA ASN A 54 -6.88 -35.24 -0.90
C ASN A 54 -7.79 -35.05 -2.12
N SER A 55 -7.43 -35.67 -3.24
CA SER A 55 -8.03 -35.41 -4.56
C SER A 55 -9.53 -35.73 -4.67
N ASP A 56 -10.06 -36.60 -3.81
CA ASP A 56 -11.50 -36.88 -3.71
C ASP A 56 -12.30 -35.78 -3.00
N LEU A 57 -11.62 -34.85 -2.31
CA LEU A 57 -12.23 -33.78 -1.52
C LEU A 57 -12.14 -32.39 -2.17
N THR A 58 -11.52 -32.27 -3.35
CA THR A 58 -11.24 -30.97 -4.01
C THR A 58 -12.48 -30.09 -4.14
N ASN A 59 -13.64 -30.70 -4.41
CA ASN A 59 -14.92 -30.00 -4.60
C ASN A 59 -15.76 -29.84 -3.32
N PHE A 60 -15.26 -30.29 -2.17
CA PHE A 60 -16.00 -30.15 -0.91
C PHE A 60 -16.04 -28.69 -0.49
N SER A 61 -17.17 -28.24 0.06
CA SER A 61 -17.22 -27.01 0.86
C SER A 61 -16.43 -27.19 2.15
N TYR A 62 -16.08 -26.10 2.83
CA TYR A 62 -15.44 -26.16 4.16
C TYR A 62 -16.26 -26.97 5.17
N TYR A 63 -17.59 -26.82 5.15
CA TYR A 63 -18.49 -27.62 5.99
C TYR A 63 -18.37 -29.11 5.67
N GLN A 64 -18.43 -29.50 4.40
CA GLN A 64 -18.29 -30.90 3.99
C GLN A 64 -16.91 -31.46 4.34
N ALA A 65 -15.86 -30.68 4.16
CA ALA A 65 -14.49 -31.05 4.50
C ALA A 65 -14.34 -31.27 6.02
N TYR A 66 -14.89 -30.37 6.83
CA TYR A 66 -14.92 -30.50 8.30
C TYR A 66 -15.66 -31.77 8.75
N GLU A 67 -16.87 -31.99 8.22
CA GLU A 67 -17.69 -33.16 8.54
C GLU A 67 -17.01 -34.47 8.16
N HIS A 68 -16.35 -34.50 7.00
CA HIS A 68 -15.59 -35.65 6.55
C HIS A 68 -14.35 -35.88 7.43
N LEU A 69 -13.60 -34.82 7.77
CA LEU A 69 -12.41 -34.92 8.61
C LEU A 69 -12.73 -35.47 10.00
N GLN A 70 -13.78 -34.97 10.66
CA GLN A 70 -14.16 -35.40 12.01
C GLN A 70 -14.71 -36.84 12.07
N SER A 71 -15.26 -37.32 10.95
CA SER A 71 -15.95 -38.62 10.87
C SER A 71 -15.05 -39.74 10.33
N TYR A 72 -14.13 -39.39 9.43
CA TYR A 72 -13.32 -40.33 8.66
C TYR A 72 -11.85 -39.90 8.57
N GLY A 73 -11.59 -38.65 8.18
CA GLY A 73 -10.24 -38.20 7.81
C GLY A 73 -9.17 -38.41 8.89
N VAL A 74 -9.49 -38.10 10.15
CA VAL A 74 -8.57 -38.36 11.27
C VAL A 74 -8.31 -39.85 11.44
N ARG A 75 -9.34 -40.69 11.41
CA ARG A 75 -9.20 -42.15 11.55
C ARG A 75 -8.35 -42.75 10.43
N GLU A 76 -8.57 -42.28 9.21
CA GLU A 76 -7.84 -42.70 8.01
C GLU A 76 -6.39 -42.19 7.99
N GLY A 77 -6.05 -41.20 8.81
CA GLY A 77 -4.71 -40.60 8.83
C GLY A 77 -4.42 -39.75 7.59
N ARG A 78 -5.46 -39.15 7.00
CA ARG A 78 -5.31 -38.27 5.83
C ARG A 78 -4.55 -36.99 6.20
N THR A 79 -3.88 -36.37 5.23
CA THR A 79 -3.13 -35.12 5.42
C THR A 79 -4.08 -33.93 5.51
N PHE A 80 -4.13 -33.27 6.67
CA PHE A 80 -4.93 -32.05 6.93
C PHE A 80 -4.15 -30.96 7.68
N SER A 81 -2.84 -31.16 7.88
CA SER A 81 -1.98 -30.25 8.62
C SER A 81 -0.58 -30.25 8.02
N ALA A 82 0.00 -29.07 7.82
CA ALA A 82 1.41 -28.93 7.45
C ALA A 82 2.35 -29.20 8.63
N PHE A 83 1.82 -29.21 9.85
CA PHE A 83 2.60 -29.28 11.09
C PHE A 83 2.48 -30.61 11.81
N PHE A 84 1.53 -31.48 11.47
CA PHE A 84 1.28 -32.71 12.21
C PHE A 84 1.32 -33.94 11.31
N ASP A 85 2.14 -34.92 11.68
CA ASP A 85 2.24 -36.22 11.03
C ASP A 85 2.00 -37.35 12.06
N PHE A 86 0.97 -38.17 11.83
CA PHE A 86 0.62 -39.30 12.71
C PHE A 86 1.71 -40.35 12.80
N ASN A 87 2.35 -40.70 11.69
CA ASN A 87 3.36 -41.74 11.62
C ASN A 87 4.60 -41.28 12.37
N PHE A 88 5.02 -40.03 12.16
CA PHE A 88 6.11 -39.42 12.89
C PHE A 88 5.79 -39.37 14.39
N TYR A 89 4.63 -38.83 14.77
CA TYR A 89 4.26 -38.70 16.18
C TYR A 89 4.24 -40.05 16.91
N ARG A 90 3.76 -41.10 16.24
CA ARG A 90 3.76 -42.47 16.76
C ARG A 90 5.16 -43.06 16.85
N ALA A 91 5.98 -42.90 15.81
CA ALA A 91 7.31 -43.50 15.74
C ALA A 91 8.30 -42.85 16.72
N THR A 92 8.23 -41.54 16.90
CA THR A 92 9.13 -40.79 17.78
C THR A 92 8.77 -40.92 19.26
N ASN A 93 7.51 -41.19 19.59
CA ASN A 93 7.04 -41.31 20.97
C ASN A 93 6.63 -42.76 21.23
N GLY A 94 7.58 -43.59 21.65
CA GLY A 94 7.41 -45.04 21.77
C GLY A 94 6.25 -45.49 22.66
N ASP A 95 5.87 -44.68 23.66
CA ASP A 95 4.70 -44.91 24.51
C ASP A 95 3.36 -44.83 23.74
N LEU A 96 3.35 -44.15 22.59
CA LEU A 96 2.17 -43.97 21.74
C LEU A 96 2.04 -45.02 20.64
N ALA A 97 2.99 -45.97 20.54
CA ALA A 97 3.08 -46.93 19.42
C ALA A 97 1.81 -47.78 19.22
N SER A 98 1.02 -48.00 20.29
CA SER A 98 -0.21 -48.79 20.25
C SER A 98 -1.49 -47.98 19.97
N LEU A 99 -1.41 -46.65 19.93
CA LEU A 99 -2.57 -45.77 19.74
C LEU A 99 -2.96 -45.67 18.27
N ASN A 100 -4.28 -45.68 18.02
CA ASN A 100 -4.81 -45.37 16.69
C ASN A 100 -4.82 -43.84 16.42
N ASN A 101 -5.09 -43.43 15.17
CA ASN A 101 -5.02 -42.01 14.79
C ASN A 101 -5.97 -41.10 15.57
N GLU A 102 -7.19 -41.54 15.88
CA GLU A 102 -8.12 -40.75 16.69
C GLU A 102 -7.61 -40.56 18.13
N GLN A 103 -6.98 -41.60 18.71
CA GLN A 103 -6.35 -41.53 20.03
C GLN A 103 -5.11 -40.63 20.01
N LEU A 104 -4.28 -40.72 18.97
CA LEU A 104 -3.10 -39.88 18.78
C LEU A 104 -3.49 -38.40 18.66
N PHE A 105 -4.52 -38.08 17.88
CA PHE A 105 -5.01 -36.70 17.75
C PHE A 105 -5.50 -36.15 19.11
N LYS A 106 -6.32 -36.92 19.84
CA LYS A 106 -6.77 -36.53 21.19
C LYS A 106 -5.62 -36.36 22.17
N HIS A 107 -4.65 -37.27 22.13
CA HIS A 107 -3.47 -37.19 22.98
C HIS A 107 -2.66 -35.93 22.67
N LEU A 108 -2.40 -35.64 21.39
CA LEU A 108 -1.67 -34.43 20.98
C LEU A 108 -2.39 -33.17 21.44
N GLN A 109 -3.70 -33.08 21.20
CA GLN A 109 -4.53 -31.93 21.55
C GLN A 109 -4.59 -31.68 23.06
N ASN A 110 -4.69 -32.74 23.88
CA ASN A 110 -4.91 -32.61 25.33
C ASN A 110 -3.61 -32.56 26.13
N TYR A 111 -2.54 -33.18 25.63
CA TYR A 111 -1.29 -33.40 26.39
C TYR A 111 -0.06 -33.13 25.53
N GLY A 112 0.03 -33.74 24.35
CA GLY A 112 1.26 -33.82 23.58
C GLY A 112 1.89 -32.47 23.21
N ILE A 113 1.07 -31.46 22.87
CA ILE A 113 1.56 -30.11 22.60
C ILE A 113 2.18 -29.53 23.88
N GLU A 114 1.44 -29.53 25.00
CA GLU A 114 1.91 -28.93 26.24
C GLU A 114 3.12 -29.66 26.84
N GLU A 115 3.19 -30.98 26.70
CA GLU A 115 4.35 -31.80 27.06
C GLU A 115 5.59 -31.54 26.18
N GLY A 116 5.44 -30.85 25.05
CA GLY A 116 6.53 -30.60 24.09
C GLY A 116 6.96 -31.85 23.30
N ARG A 117 6.07 -32.83 23.15
CA ARG A 117 6.34 -34.04 22.35
C ARG A 117 6.58 -33.66 20.90
N GLN A 118 7.48 -34.38 20.22
CA GLN A 118 7.75 -34.14 18.80
C GLN A 118 6.63 -34.79 17.97
N PHE A 119 5.83 -33.96 17.29
CA PHE A 119 4.68 -34.39 16.48
C PHE A 119 4.84 -34.08 14.98
N SER A 120 6.01 -33.54 14.62
CA SER A 120 6.38 -33.13 13.28
C SER A 120 7.87 -33.40 13.05
N SER A 121 8.22 -33.85 11.85
CA SER A 121 9.62 -33.93 11.39
C SER A 121 10.24 -32.54 11.16
N PHE A 122 9.42 -31.48 11.14
CA PHE A 122 9.87 -30.13 10.80
C PHE A 122 9.55 -29.09 11.88
N VAL A 123 8.51 -29.26 12.68
CA VAL A 123 8.22 -28.34 13.79
C VAL A 123 8.86 -28.80 15.09
N ASN A 124 9.68 -27.95 15.68
CA ASN A 124 10.18 -28.14 17.04
C ASN A 124 9.90 -26.88 17.87
N LEU A 125 8.91 -26.96 18.77
CA LEU A 125 8.48 -25.81 19.58
C LEU A 125 9.55 -25.34 20.57
N ASN A 126 10.37 -26.25 21.09
CA ASN A 126 11.49 -25.90 21.96
C ASN A 126 12.54 -25.10 21.18
N PHE A 127 12.87 -25.57 19.98
CA PHE A 127 13.75 -24.85 19.06
C PHE A 127 13.17 -23.47 18.71
N TYR A 128 11.88 -23.43 18.31
CA TYR A 128 11.18 -22.20 17.96
C TYR A 128 11.27 -21.14 19.06
N ARG A 129 11.02 -21.50 20.33
CA ARG A 129 11.20 -20.57 21.46
C ARG A 129 12.65 -20.21 21.72
N SER A 130 13.58 -21.14 21.51
CA SER A 130 15.00 -20.90 21.81
C SER A 130 15.65 -19.91 20.86
N VAL A 131 15.24 -19.90 19.58
CA VAL A 131 15.80 -19.00 18.56
C VAL A 131 15.01 -17.69 18.41
N ASN A 132 13.82 -17.60 19.01
CA ASN A 132 12.98 -16.40 19.04
C ASN A 132 12.83 -15.93 20.49
N SER A 133 13.73 -15.04 20.93
CA SER A 133 13.89 -14.70 22.35
C SER A 133 12.65 -14.08 23.00
N ASP A 134 11.82 -13.38 22.23
CA ASP A 134 10.53 -12.83 22.63
C ASP A 134 9.50 -13.91 23.03
N LEU A 135 9.68 -15.14 22.53
CA LEU A 135 8.80 -16.28 22.81
C LEU A 135 9.29 -17.14 23.98
N SER A 136 10.42 -16.79 24.61
CA SER A 136 11.05 -17.60 25.67
C SER A 136 10.13 -17.92 26.86
N SER A 137 9.16 -17.05 27.14
CA SER A 137 8.17 -17.21 28.23
C SER A 137 6.89 -17.96 27.82
N PHE A 138 6.72 -18.28 26.52
CA PHE A 138 5.49 -18.91 26.04
C PHE A 138 5.45 -20.38 26.45
N SER A 139 4.26 -20.85 26.84
CA SER A 139 3.94 -22.29 26.87
C SER A 139 4.04 -22.90 25.47
N ASN A 140 4.09 -24.23 25.37
CA ASN A 140 4.12 -24.90 24.07
C ASN A 140 2.83 -24.61 23.26
N ASN A 141 1.67 -24.53 23.92
CA ASN A 141 0.43 -24.13 23.27
C ASN A 141 0.48 -22.70 22.72
N GLN A 142 0.98 -21.74 23.50
CA GLN A 142 1.14 -20.35 23.05
C GLN A 142 2.15 -20.26 21.90
N ALA A 143 3.25 -21.02 21.96
CA ALA A 143 4.26 -21.05 20.91
C ALA A 143 3.70 -21.61 19.60
N LEU A 144 2.92 -22.69 19.63
CA LEU A 144 2.27 -23.25 18.44
C LEU A 144 1.23 -22.28 17.87
N GLN A 145 0.41 -21.67 18.74
CA GLN A 145 -0.56 -20.66 18.32
C GLN A 145 0.12 -19.46 17.65
N HIS A 146 1.20 -18.94 18.24
CA HIS A 146 1.98 -17.86 17.67
C HIS A 146 2.60 -18.25 16.33
N LEU A 147 3.18 -19.46 16.22
CA LEU A 147 3.77 -19.95 14.98
C LEU A 147 2.75 -19.92 13.83
N ILE A 148 1.53 -20.41 14.09
CA ILE A 148 0.47 -20.52 13.07
C ILE A 148 -0.10 -19.15 12.71
N MET A 149 -0.31 -18.26 13.70
CA MET A 149 -0.93 -16.97 13.47
C MET A 149 0.03 -15.94 12.88
N PHE A 150 1.30 -15.98 13.27
CA PHE A 150 2.29 -14.94 12.96
C PHE A 150 3.61 -15.54 12.48
N GLY A 151 4.16 -16.51 13.21
CA GLY A 151 5.54 -16.94 13.04
C GLY A 151 5.92 -17.44 11.64
N VAL A 152 5.04 -18.19 10.98
CA VAL A 152 5.27 -18.62 9.59
C VAL A 152 5.32 -17.42 8.66
N GLU A 153 4.33 -16.54 8.68
CA GLU A 153 4.29 -15.34 7.82
C GLU A 153 5.40 -14.34 8.12
N GLU A 154 5.85 -14.25 9.37
CA GLU A 154 7.01 -13.46 9.78
C GLU A 154 8.34 -14.08 9.29
N GLY A 155 8.34 -15.32 8.82
CA GLY A 155 9.53 -16.03 8.34
C GLY A 155 10.44 -16.51 9.47
N ARG A 156 9.89 -16.69 10.68
CA ARG A 156 10.66 -17.13 11.85
C ARG A 156 11.10 -18.58 11.69
N ARG A 157 12.32 -18.89 12.15
CA ARG A 157 12.83 -20.27 12.18
C ARG A 157 12.10 -21.10 13.24
N PHE A 158 11.35 -22.12 12.81
CA PHE A 158 10.62 -23.06 13.68
C PHE A 158 11.15 -24.51 13.60
N SER A 159 12.14 -24.73 12.73
CA SER A 159 12.75 -26.03 12.49
C SER A 159 14.27 -25.95 12.62
N PRO A 160 14.93 -26.95 13.24
CA PRO A 160 16.38 -27.08 13.16
C PRO A 160 16.90 -27.53 11.79
N PHE A 161 16.01 -27.97 10.88
CA PHE A 161 16.39 -28.54 9.58
C PHE A 161 15.74 -27.85 8.38
N VAL A 162 14.75 -26.98 8.60
CA VAL A 162 13.99 -26.31 7.53
C VAL A 162 14.03 -24.81 7.73
N ASP A 163 14.38 -24.11 6.67
CA ASP A 163 14.31 -22.65 6.59
C ASP A 163 13.54 -22.25 5.34
N LEU A 164 12.36 -21.64 5.52
CA LEU A 164 11.53 -21.19 4.42
C LEU A 164 12.17 -20.06 3.61
N ASN A 165 13.10 -19.29 4.19
CA ASN A 165 13.83 -18.27 3.45
C ASN A 165 14.86 -18.89 2.50
N ILE A 166 15.56 -19.94 2.96
CA ILE A 166 16.43 -20.74 2.09
C ILE A 166 15.59 -21.47 1.03
N TYR A 167 14.45 -22.03 1.42
CA TYR A 167 13.55 -22.69 0.49
C TYR A 167 13.06 -21.73 -0.60
N ARG A 168 12.73 -20.48 -0.27
CA ARG A 168 12.36 -19.46 -1.25
C ARG A 168 13.52 -19.11 -2.19
N SER A 169 14.69 -18.79 -1.64
CA SER A 169 15.81 -18.27 -2.45
C SER A 169 16.51 -19.34 -3.29
N ALA A 170 16.50 -20.60 -2.84
CA ALA A 170 17.10 -21.72 -3.55
C ALA A 170 16.19 -22.31 -4.64
N ASN A 171 14.94 -21.86 -4.75
CA ASN A 171 13.95 -22.37 -5.71
C ASN A 171 13.31 -21.19 -6.47
N PRO A 172 13.94 -20.74 -7.58
CA PRO A 172 13.57 -19.51 -8.30
C PRO A 172 12.12 -19.45 -8.80
N ASP A 173 11.56 -20.59 -9.19
CA ASP A 173 10.17 -20.68 -9.61
C ASP A 173 9.20 -20.31 -8.47
N LEU A 174 9.52 -20.67 -7.22
CA LEU A 174 8.72 -20.27 -6.06
C LEU A 174 8.89 -18.79 -5.74
N PHE A 175 10.08 -18.25 -5.97
CA PHE A 175 10.34 -16.82 -5.84
C PHE A 175 9.50 -16.00 -6.82
N ALA A 176 9.45 -16.42 -8.09
CA ALA A 176 8.69 -15.74 -9.15
C ALA A 176 7.17 -15.70 -8.88
N THR A 177 6.61 -16.69 -8.18
CA THR A 177 5.18 -16.69 -7.83
C THR A 177 4.78 -15.65 -6.77
N GLY A 178 5.76 -15.03 -6.09
CA GLY A 178 5.48 -14.12 -4.97
C GLY A 178 4.82 -14.80 -3.77
N ALA A 179 4.94 -16.14 -3.67
CA ALA A 179 4.31 -16.95 -2.64
C ALA A 179 4.65 -16.44 -1.23
N ASN A 180 3.63 -16.32 -0.39
CA ASN A 180 3.81 -16.03 1.04
C ASN A 180 4.35 -17.26 1.78
N ASN A 181 4.69 -17.12 3.06
CA ASN A 181 5.38 -18.19 3.77
C ASN A 181 4.48 -19.40 4.06
N SER A 182 3.17 -19.18 4.25
CA SER A 182 2.21 -20.28 4.38
C SER A 182 2.12 -21.09 3.08
N GLN A 183 2.06 -20.42 1.92
CA GLN A 183 2.06 -21.07 0.61
C GLN A 183 3.38 -21.83 0.37
N LEU A 184 4.51 -21.26 0.76
CA LEU A 184 5.81 -21.93 0.68
C LEU A 184 5.87 -23.15 1.59
N LEU A 185 5.31 -23.09 2.79
CA LEU A 185 5.23 -24.24 3.69
C LEU A 185 4.30 -25.34 3.14
N GLU A 186 3.14 -24.96 2.61
CA GLU A 186 2.23 -25.90 1.94
C GLU A 186 2.95 -26.57 0.76
N HIS A 187 3.57 -25.80 -0.14
CA HIS A 187 4.33 -26.35 -1.27
C HIS A 187 5.48 -27.23 -0.78
N PHE A 188 6.24 -26.79 0.23
CA PHE A 188 7.35 -27.56 0.80
C PHE A 188 6.90 -28.95 1.26
N THR A 189 5.80 -29.00 2.02
CA THR A 189 5.27 -30.24 2.60
C THR A 189 4.57 -31.14 1.59
N THR A 190 3.96 -30.58 0.54
CA THR A 190 3.21 -31.34 -0.47
C THR A 190 4.07 -31.79 -1.65
N PHE A 191 4.99 -30.94 -2.12
CA PHE A 191 5.81 -31.19 -3.31
C PHE A 191 7.31 -31.07 -3.04
N GLY A 192 7.73 -30.06 -2.30
CA GLY A 192 9.12 -29.62 -2.26
C GLY A 192 10.12 -30.70 -1.83
N ILE A 193 9.82 -31.41 -0.74
CA ILE A 193 10.69 -32.50 -0.30
C ILE A 193 10.69 -33.64 -1.34
N ALA A 194 9.52 -34.02 -1.86
CA ALA A 194 9.40 -35.10 -2.85
C ALA A 194 10.14 -34.79 -4.17
N GLU A 195 10.20 -33.52 -4.56
CA GLU A 195 10.95 -33.01 -5.72
C GLU A 195 12.45 -32.86 -5.44
N GLY A 196 12.89 -33.02 -4.19
CA GLY A 196 14.29 -32.88 -3.80
C GLY A 196 14.79 -31.43 -3.76
N ARG A 197 13.86 -30.47 -3.64
CA ARG A 197 14.18 -29.04 -3.55
C ARG A 197 15.02 -28.70 -2.32
N ARG A 198 15.86 -27.68 -2.43
CA ARG A 198 16.77 -27.24 -1.36
C ARG A 198 16.04 -26.33 -0.37
N PHE A 199 16.14 -26.60 0.94
CA PHE A 199 15.43 -25.87 2.01
C PHE A 199 16.30 -25.60 3.26
N SER A 200 17.59 -25.94 3.21
CA SER A 200 18.51 -25.88 4.34
C SER A 200 19.92 -25.61 3.83
N VAL A 201 20.78 -24.98 4.64
CA VAL A 201 22.21 -24.82 4.30
C VAL A 201 23.04 -26.05 4.66
N SER A 202 22.56 -26.91 5.56
CA SER A 202 23.28 -28.11 5.99
C SER A 202 22.88 -29.40 5.28
N PHE A 203 21.70 -29.50 4.64
CA PHE A 203 21.22 -30.76 4.02
C PHE A 203 20.65 -30.62 2.60
N ASP A 204 21.25 -31.30 1.61
CA ASP A 204 20.79 -31.40 0.22
C ASP A 204 20.60 -32.88 -0.11
N SER A 205 19.36 -33.26 -0.44
CA SER A 205 19.01 -34.66 -0.69
C SER A 205 19.71 -35.27 -1.92
N ASN A 206 19.95 -34.47 -2.97
CA ASN A 206 20.65 -34.90 -4.17
C ASN A 206 22.14 -35.09 -3.89
N TYR A 207 22.76 -34.12 -3.21
CA TYR A 207 24.14 -34.23 -2.77
C TYR A 207 24.33 -35.45 -1.86
N TYR A 208 23.48 -35.58 -0.85
CA TYR A 208 23.57 -36.64 0.16
C TYR A 208 23.47 -38.02 -0.48
N ARG A 209 22.53 -38.22 -1.42
CA ARG A 209 22.40 -39.46 -2.20
C ARG A 209 23.64 -39.72 -3.06
N ASN A 210 24.12 -38.73 -3.81
CA ASN A 210 25.21 -38.92 -4.78
C ASN A 210 26.57 -39.11 -4.12
N THR A 211 26.74 -38.59 -2.89
CA THR A 211 27.98 -38.70 -2.11
C THR A 211 28.09 -40.05 -1.38
N HIS A 212 26.96 -40.68 -1.04
CA HIS A 212 26.91 -41.93 -0.28
C HIS A 212 26.45 -43.09 -1.15
N SER A 213 27.38 -43.96 -1.54
CA SER A 213 27.13 -45.06 -2.48
C SER A 213 26.06 -46.05 -1.98
N ASP A 214 26.00 -46.31 -0.67
CA ASP A 214 24.99 -47.14 -0.03
C ASP A 214 23.58 -46.57 -0.21
N LEU A 215 23.41 -45.25 -0.03
CA LEU A 215 22.13 -44.56 -0.21
C LEU A 215 21.72 -44.48 -1.68
N LYS A 216 22.69 -44.26 -2.57
CA LYS A 216 22.47 -44.31 -4.02
C LYS A 216 21.98 -45.68 -4.48
N THR A 217 22.59 -46.75 -3.97
CA THR A 217 22.18 -48.13 -4.26
C THR A 217 20.82 -48.48 -3.64
N ALA A 218 20.54 -47.98 -2.44
CA ALA A 218 19.24 -48.19 -1.78
C ALA A 218 18.06 -47.49 -2.49
N GLY A 219 18.34 -46.53 -3.37
CA GLY A 219 17.31 -45.87 -4.18
C GLY A 219 16.29 -45.08 -3.35
N LEU A 220 16.67 -44.62 -2.15
CA LEU A 220 15.79 -43.93 -1.23
C LEU A 220 15.16 -42.69 -1.87
N SER A 221 13.89 -42.43 -1.56
CA SER A 221 13.22 -41.18 -1.93
C SER A 221 13.83 -39.99 -1.17
N HIS A 222 13.56 -38.77 -1.63
CA HIS A 222 14.04 -37.56 -0.96
C HIS A 222 13.54 -37.43 0.50
N ASN A 223 12.28 -37.84 0.75
CA ASN A 223 11.72 -37.92 2.11
C ASN A 223 12.51 -38.91 2.98
N GLN A 224 12.79 -40.10 2.45
CA GLN A 224 13.56 -41.14 3.16
C GLN A 224 15.02 -40.72 3.40
N LEU A 225 15.62 -39.96 2.48
CA LEU A 225 16.97 -39.43 2.65
C LEU A 225 17.03 -38.40 3.79
N LEU A 226 16.02 -37.53 3.89
CA LEU A 226 15.89 -36.58 5.00
C LEU A 226 15.70 -37.31 6.33
N GLU A 227 14.78 -38.28 6.39
CA GLU A 227 14.55 -39.11 7.58
C GLU A 227 15.82 -39.86 7.99
N HIS A 228 16.54 -40.46 7.02
CA HIS A 228 17.81 -41.12 7.27
C HIS A 228 18.84 -40.14 7.83
N PHE A 229 18.97 -38.93 7.26
CA PHE A 229 19.92 -37.93 7.76
C PHE A 229 19.59 -37.52 9.20
N GLN A 230 18.32 -37.24 9.49
CA GLN A 230 17.86 -36.83 10.82
C GLN A 230 18.05 -37.94 11.87
N THR A 231 17.86 -39.20 11.48
CA THR A 231 17.89 -40.35 12.41
C THR A 231 19.28 -40.94 12.57
N TYR A 232 20.05 -41.05 11.48
CA TYR A 232 21.33 -41.77 11.44
C TYR A 232 22.46 -40.91 10.91
N GLY A 233 22.29 -40.29 9.74
CA GLY A 233 23.36 -39.63 8.99
C GLY A 233 24.10 -38.54 9.79
N LEU A 234 23.35 -37.73 10.54
CA LEU A 234 23.94 -36.70 11.40
C LEU A 234 24.76 -37.29 12.55
N SER A 235 24.28 -38.38 13.17
CA SER A 235 25.02 -39.07 14.23
C SER A 235 26.26 -39.80 13.71
N GLU A 236 26.21 -40.30 12.47
CA GLU A 236 27.31 -40.95 11.76
C GLU A 236 28.36 -39.94 11.24
N GLY A 237 28.07 -38.65 11.26
CA GLY A 237 29.01 -37.62 10.80
C GLY A 237 29.10 -37.50 9.27
N ARG A 238 28.09 -37.98 8.53
CA ARG A 238 28.07 -37.97 7.06
C ARG A 238 28.00 -36.54 6.49
N ALA A 239 28.65 -36.31 5.36
CA ALA A 239 28.60 -35.02 4.65
C ALA A 239 27.21 -34.82 4.02
N SER A 240 26.49 -33.76 4.36
CA SER A 240 25.07 -33.64 3.99
C SER A 240 24.77 -32.54 2.98
N SER A 241 25.74 -31.67 2.68
CA SER A 241 25.70 -30.75 1.54
C SER A 241 27.09 -30.28 1.15
N GLU A 242 27.20 -29.57 0.02
CA GLU A 242 28.44 -28.95 -0.46
C GLU A 242 29.03 -27.95 0.55
N SER A 243 28.15 -27.34 1.36
CA SER A 243 28.50 -26.37 2.40
C SER A 243 28.69 -26.96 3.79
N PHE A 244 28.40 -28.25 4.03
CA PHE A 244 28.38 -28.77 5.40
C PHE A 244 28.69 -30.27 5.52
N SER A 245 29.67 -30.55 6.38
CA SER A 245 29.90 -31.84 7.04
C SER A 245 30.09 -31.58 8.52
N VAL A 246 29.26 -32.19 9.38
CA VAL A 246 29.33 -31.94 10.83
C VAL A 246 30.69 -32.32 11.41
N SER A 247 31.31 -33.37 10.87
CA SER A 247 32.66 -33.82 11.24
C SER A 247 33.70 -32.74 10.96
N ASN A 248 33.65 -32.12 9.77
CA ASN A 248 34.59 -31.06 9.39
C ASN A 248 34.29 -29.76 10.13
N TYR A 249 33.01 -29.44 10.33
CA TYR A 249 32.60 -28.27 11.08
C TYR A 249 33.13 -28.32 12.52
N LEU A 250 32.97 -29.45 13.21
CA LEU A 250 33.57 -29.64 14.52
C LEU A 250 35.10 -29.63 14.47
N ALA A 251 35.73 -30.25 13.47
CA ALA A 251 37.20 -30.29 13.34
C ALA A 251 37.83 -28.91 13.09
N ASN A 252 37.12 -28.01 12.40
CA ASN A 252 37.63 -26.69 12.02
C ASN A 252 37.30 -25.59 13.04
N ASN A 253 36.36 -25.81 13.95
CA ASN A 253 35.91 -24.80 14.93
C ASN A 253 36.22 -25.26 16.37
N SER A 254 37.38 -24.83 16.88
CA SER A 254 37.91 -25.29 18.17
C SER A 254 37.11 -24.84 19.38
N ASP A 255 36.43 -23.70 19.29
CA ASP A 255 35.52 -23.18 20.31
C ASP A 255 34.31 -24.10 20.50
N LEU A 256 33.72 -24.61 19.42
CA LEU A 256 32.60 -25.56 19.50
C LEU A 256 33.03 -26.89 20.14
N ARG A 257 34.25 -27.35 19.85
CA ARG A 257 34.84 -28.52 20.51
C ARG A 257 35.10 -28.27 22.00
N ALA A 258 35.58 -27.09 22.36
CA ALA A 258 35.82 -26.72 23.76
C ALA A 258 34.51 -26.69 24.57
N LEU A 259 33.38 -26.37 23.92
CA LEU A 259 32.03 -26.45 24.49
C LEU A 259 31.44 -27.86 24.45
N ASN A 260 32.18 -28.87 23.97
CA ASN A 260 31.74 -30.26 23.80
C ASN A 260 30.44 -30.39 23.00
N PHE A 261 30.29 -29.59 21.93
CA PHE A 261 29.12 -29.69 21.06
C PHE A 261 29.01 -31.10 20.46
N ASN A 262 27.83 -31.70 20.58
CA ASN A 262 27.50 -32.89 19.82
C ASN A 262 27.10 -32.54 18.37
N ASN A 263 26.94 -33.55 17.51
CA ASN A 263 26.65 -33.32 16.09
C ASN A 263 25.36 -32.53 15.86
N GLN A 264 24.32 -32.73 16.69
CA GLN A 264 23.07 -31.99 16.58
C GLN A 264 23.24 -30.52 16.95
N GLN A 265 23.93 -30.23 18.05
CA GLN A 265 24.24 -28.86 18.47
C GLN A 265 25.12 -28.15 17.43
N ALA A 266 26.09 -28.85 16.84
CA ALA A 266 26.96 -28.32 15.81
C ALA A 266 26.19 -28.00 14.51
N GLN A 267 25.30 -28.89 14.07
CA GLN A 267 24.44 -28.63 12.90
C GLN A 267 23.48 -27.46 13.14
N GLN A 268 22.83 -27.41 14.30
CA GLN A 268 21.94 -26.29 14.66
C GLN A 268 22.70 -24.97 14.73
N HIS A 269 23.88 -24.97 15.36
CA HIS A 269 24.74 -23.80 15.41
C HIS A 269 25.13 -23.35 13.99
N PHE A 270 25.44 -24.28 13.09
CA PHE A 270 25.75 -23.93 11.71
C PHE A 270 24.57 -23.29 10.97
N GLU A 271 23.38 -23.88 11.07
CA GLU A 271 22.15 -23.35 10.46
C GLU A 271 21.81 -21.94 10.95
N ILE A 272 22.01 -21.67 12.25
CA ILE A 272 21.60 -20.38 12.86
C ILE A 272 22.70 -19.33 12.74
N PHE A 273 23.95 -19.70 13.05
CA PHE A 273 25.06 -18.77 13.22
C PHE A 273 26.21 -19.09 12.28
N GLY A 274 26.68 -20.34 12.26
CA GLY A 274 27.94 -20.72 11.61
C GLY A 274 27.99 -20.40 10.12
N PHE A 275 26.86 -20.54 9.43
CA PHE A 275 26.72 -20.11 8.05
C PHE A 275 26.94 -18.59 7.94
N LEU A 276 26.19 -17.78 8.68
CA LEU A 276 26.33 -16.31 8.66
C LEU A 276 27.71 -15.81 9.13
N GLU A 277 28.33 -16.52 10.09
CA GLU A 277 29.68 -16.26 10.61
C GLU A 277 30.80 -16.71 9.66
N LYS A 278 30.46 -17.32 8.52
CA LYS A 278 31.42 -17.81 7.50
C LYS A 278 32.39 -18.86 8.04
N ARG A 279 31.94 -19.64 9.03
CA ARG A 279 32.76 -20.70 9.63
C ARG A 279 32.98 -21.83 8.63
N GLN A 280 34.20 -22.34 8.60
CA GLN A 280 34.58 -23.45 7.71
C GLN A 280 33.88 -24.74 8.15
N ALA A 281 32.99 -25.26 7.29
CA ALA A 281 32.14 -26.41 7.58
C ALA A 281 32.26 -27.56 6.58
N SER A 282 33.00 -27.39 5.49
CA SER A 282 33.38 -28.44 4.54
C SER A 282 34.89 -28.45 4.32
N GLU A 283 35.43 -29.41 3.55
CA GLU A 283 36.87 -29.39 3.22
C GLU A 283 37.21 -28.14 2.39
N PRO A 284 38.40 -27.54 2.53
CA PRO A 284 38.83 -26.38 1.76
C PRO A 284 38.80 -26.57 0.23
N ASN A 285 38.69 -27.80 -0.26
CA ASN A 285 38.67 -28.19 -1.68
C ASN A 285 37.54 -29.17 -2.08
N SER A 286 36.59 -29.45 -1.19
CA SER A 286 35.37 -30.19 -1.59
C SER A 286 34.43 -29.18 -2.25
N ILE A 287 34.31 -29.03 -3.56
CA ILE A 287 34.37 -30.01 -4.65
C ILE A 287 34.88 -29.23 -5.88
N SER A 288 36.19 -29.22 -6.19
CA SER A 288 36.58 -28.71 -7.51
C SER A 288 35.99 -29.67 -8.55
N PRO A 289 35.14 -29.16 -9.46
CA PRO A 289 34.55 -29.97 -10.49
C PRO A 289 35.65 -30.57 -11.39
N LEU A 290 35.44 -31.81 -11.87
CA LEU A 290 36.23 -32.34 -12.98
C LEU A 290 36.12 -31.38 -14.17
N ALA A 291 37.26 -31.00 -14.77
CA ALA A 291 37.29 -30.22 -15.99
C ALA A 291 36.63 -30.98 -17.16
N ASN A 292 35.99 -30.26 -18.09
CA ASN A 292 35.24 -30.79 -19.24
C ASN A 292 33.99 -31.59 -18.86
N ARG A 293 32.98 -30.91 -18.32
CA ARG A 293 31.75 -31.52 -17.81
C ARG A 293 30.55 -31.03 -18.60
N ASP A 294 29.44 -31.76 -18.50
CA ASP A 294 28.21 -31.38 -19.20
C ASP A 294 27.47 -30.21 -18.49
N ASP A 295 28.17 -29.16 -18.05
CA ASP A 295 27.60 -27.97 -17.39
C ASP A 295 27.40 -26.79 -18.35
N ASN A 296 27.15 -27.09 -19.62
CA ASN A 296 27.02 -26.13 -20.71
C ASN A 296 25.67 -25.38 -20.79
N THR A 297 24.80 -25.52 -19.78
CA THR A 297 23.47 -24.86 -19.72
C THR A 297 23.12 -24.45 -18.28
N LEU A 298 22.14 -23.56 -18.09
CA LEU A 298 21.65 -23.24 -16.73
C LEU A 298 21.12 -24.48 -16.00
N GLY A 299 20.39 -25.36 -16.71
CA GLY A 299 19.84 -26.59 -16.14
C GLY A 299 20.90 -27.61 -15.70
N SER A 300 22.08 -27.60 -16.33
CA SER A 300 23.20 -28.49 -15.99
C SER A 300 24.32 -27.82 -15.21
N ALA A 301 24.14 -26.55 -14.84
CA ALA A 301 25.13 -25.75 -14.14
C ALA A 301 25.66 -26.43 -12.87
N PHE A 302 26.96 -26.35 -12.65
CA PHE A 302 27.58 -26.88 -11.44
C PHE A 302 27.16 -26.07 -10.22
N ASN A 303 26.49 -26.73 -9.28
CA ASN A 303 26.04 -26.09 -8.04
C ASN A 303 27.22 -25.86 -7.09
N ILE A 304 27.59 -24.60 -6.89
CA ILE A 304 28.63 -24.19 -5.94
C ILE A 304 28.05 -23.88 -4.55
N GLY A 305 26.75 -24.09 -4.38
CA GLY A 305 26.02 -24.08 -3.12
C GLY A 305 25.50 -22.70 -2.72
N ILE A 306 25.03 -22.63 -1.48
CA ILE A 306 24.58 -21.39 -0.86
C ILE A 306 25.82 -20.66 -0.33
N LEU A 307 26.02 -19.41 -0.77
CA LEU A 307 27.25 -18.66 -0.51
C LEU A 307 27.05 -17.60 0.57
N ASN A 308 27.99 -17.56 1.51
CA ASN A 308 28.18 -16.52 2.53
C ASN A 308 29.65 -16.09 2.65
N SER A 309 30.55 -16.77 1.93
CA SER A 309 31.99 -16.64 1.99
C SER A 309 32.58 -16.85 0.59
N SER A 310 33.87 -16.56 0.45
CA SER A 310 34.55 -16.78 -0.81
C SER A 310 34.72 -18.27 -1.13
N ARG A 311 34.59 -18.61 -2.42
CA ARG A 311 34.86 -19.92 -3.01
C ARG A 311 35.87 -19.74 -4.14
N ASN A 312 36.83 -20.64 -4.22
CA ASN A 312 37.78 -20.71 -5.32
C ASN A 312 37.66 -22.07 -5.99
N ILE A 313 37.46 -22.06 -7.30
CA ILE A 313 37.31 -23.23 -8.14
C ILE A 313 38.46 -23.21 -9.12
N THR A 314 39.36 -24.18 -8.99
CA THR A 314 40.63 -24.21 -9.73
C THR A 314 40.69 -25.39 -10.69
N ASN A 315 41.68 -25.37 -11.59
CA ASN A 315 41.93 -26.42 -12.56
C ASN A 315 40.74 -26.67 -13.51
N GLN A 316 40.09 -25.59 -13.94
CA GLN A 316 39.01 -25.63 -14.93
C GLN A 316 39.54 -25.27 -16.31
N PHE A 317 38.78 -25.62 -17.35
CA PHE A 317 39.20 -25.46 -18.74
C PHE A 317 38.00 -25.08 -19.61
N ILE A 318 38.19 -24.06 -20.45
CA ILE A 318 37.25 -23.67 -21.51
C ILE A 318 37.99 -23.72 -22.85
N GLY A 319 37.33 -24.18 -23.91
CA GLY A 319 37.92 -24.25 -25.23
C GLY A 319 37.07 -24.99 -26.26
N THR A 320 37.74 -25.60 -27.25
CA THR A 320 37.05 -26.14 -28.44
C THR A 320 36.11 -27.31 -28.16
N THR A 321 36.36 -28.09 -27.11
CA THR A 321 35.58 -29.25 -26.69
C THR A 321 34.54 -28.93 -25.62
N ASP A 322 34.71 -27.81 -24.91
CA ASP A 322 33.84 -27.36 -23.83
C ASP A 322 33.80 -25.83 -23.84
N ARG A 323 32.72 -25.26 -24.36
CA ARG A 323 32.67 -23.82 -24.70
C ARG A 323 31.97 -22.99 -23.65
N ASN A 324 31.24 -23.61 -22.74
CA ASN A 324 30.52 -22.92 -21.69
C ASN A 324 30.57 -23.72 -20.40
N ASP A 325 31.05 -23.09 -19.35
CA ASP A 325 30.95 -23.63 -18.01
C ASP A 325 29.96 -22.76 -17.25
N TYR A 326 28.82 -23.33 -16.87
CA TYR A 326 27.85 -22.68 -16.02
C TYR A 326 28.01 -23.13 -14.58
N TYR A 327 28.05 -22.16 -13.67
CA TYR A 327 28.01 -22.36 -12.23
C TYR A 327 26.73 -21.77 -11.68
N ARG A 328 26.14 -22.41 -10.68
CA ARG A 328 24.95 -21.92 -9.96
C ARG A 328 25.27 -21.71 -8.50
N PHE A 329 24.87 -20.57 -7.95
CA PHE A 329 24.99 -20.28 -6.53
C PHE A 329 23.72 -19.63 -5.99
N THR A 330 23.50 -19.77 -4.69
CA THR A 330 22.34 -19.15 -4.02
C THR A 330 22.83 -18.18 -2.94
N LEU A 331 22.20 -17.02 -2.87
CA LEU A 331 22.36 -16.07 -1.78
C LEU A 331 21.19 -16.25 -0.78
N ALA A 332 21.52 -16.29 0.51
CA ALA A 332 20.52 -16.40 1.58
C ALA A 332 20.03 -15.04 2.09
N GLN A 333 20.70 -13.96 1.70
CA GLN A 333 20.46 -12.58 2.16
C GLN A 333 21.09 -11.59 1.16
N LEU A 334 20.66 -10.33 1.22
CA LEU A 334 21.31 -9.20 0.55
C LEU A 334 22.84 -9.22 0.75
N SER A 335 23.57 -9.30 -0.35
CA SER A 335 25.02 -9.49 -0.34
C SER A 335 25.74 -8.72 -1.44
N ASN A 336 26.91 -8.18 -1.13
CA ASN A 336 27.88 -7.76 -2.13
C ASN A 336 28.58 -9.00 -2.70
N VAL A 337 28.50 -9.17 -4.02
CA VAL A 337 29.08 -10.29 -4.77
C VAL A 337 30.19 -9.77 -5.67
N SER A 338 31.34 -10.42 -5.62
CA SER A 338 32.45 -10.22 -6.56
C SER A 338 32.79 -11.54 -7.23
N VAL A 339 32.94 -11.53 -8.55
CA VAL A 339 33.33 -12.71 -9.33
C VAL A 339 34.55 -12.38 -10.15
N SER A 340 35.52 -13.29 -10.23
CA SER A 340 36.74 -13.09 -11.00
C SER A 340 37.27 -14.36 -11.62
N LEU A 341 37.85 -14.24 -12.82
CA LEU A 341 38.61 -15.30 -13.50
C LEU A 341 40.10 -14.96 -13.49
N THR A 342 40.92 -15.94 -13.14
CA THR A 342 42.39 -15.82 -13.11
C THR A 342 43.04 -17.04 -13.74
N GLY A 343 44.34 -16.95 -14.04
CA GLY A 343 45.10 -18.06 -14.64
C GLY A 343 44.81 -18.28 -16.13
N LEU A 344 44.20 -17.29 -16.79
CA LEU A 344 43.79 -17.34 -18.19
C LEU A 344 45.01 -17.42 -19.11
N SER A 345 44.96 -18.32 -20.09
CA SER A 345 45.96 -18.40 -21.17
C SER A 345 45.46 -17.79 -22.49
N ASP A 346 44.15 -17.57 -22.62
CA ASP A 346 43.50 -17.00 -23.81
C ASP A 346 42.25 -16.19 -23.42
N LEU A 347 41.61 -15.54 -24.41
CA LEU A 347 40.42 -14.70 -24.21
C LEU A 347 39.23 -15.53 -23.68
N VAL A 348 38.70 -15.08 -22.53
CA VAL A 348 37.55 -15.69 -21.86
C VAL A 348 36.60 -14.61 -21.40
N TYR A 349 35.31 -14.87 -21.57
CA TYR A 349 34.22 -14.01 -21.13
C TYR A 349 33.60 -14.56 -19.84
N LEU A 350 33.21 -13.63 -18.98
CA LEU A 350 32.56 -13.87 -17.71
C LEU A 350 31.20 -13.15 -17.72
N SER A 351 30.14 -13.82 -17.29
CA SER A 351 28.83 -13.20 -17.13
C SER A 351 28.14 -13.62 -15.84
N LEU A 352 27.47 -12.68 -15.20
CA LEU A 352 26.55 -12.92 -14.09
C LEU A 352 25.12 -12.90 -14.62
N ILE A 353 24.35 -13.91 -14.26
CA ILE A 353 23.03 -14.15 -14.83
C ILE A 353 22.01 -14.38 -13.70
N HIS A 354 20.81 -13.85 -13.86
CA HIS A 354 19.63 -14.19 -13.07
C HIS A 354 18.53 -14.65 -14.01
N ASP A 355 18.12 -15.92 -13.88
CA ASP A 355 17.01 -16.51 -14.64
C ASP A 355 15.68 -15.97 -14.10
N THR A 356 15.28 -14.82 -14.62
CA THR A 356 14.13 -14.05 -14.09
C THR A 356 12.78 -14.69 -14.40
N ASN A 357 12.70 -15.49 -15.47
CA ASN A 357 11.48 -16.17 -15.89
C ASN A 357 11.40 -17.62 -15.35
N GLY A 358 12.50 -18.15 -14.81
CA GLY A 358 12.60 -19.48 -14.20
C GLY A 358 12.53 -20.64 -15.21
N ASN A 359 12.80 -20.39 -16.49
CA ASN A 359 12.66 -21.41 -17.54
C ASN A 359 13.90 -22.32 -17.67
N GLY A 360 15.00 -22.02 -16.95
CA GLY A 360 16.24 -22.79 -16.98
C GLY A 360 17.03 -22.64 -18.29
N VAL A 361 16.78 -21.58 -19.07
CA VAL A 361 17.42 -21.26 -20.34
C VAL A 361 17.93 -19.82 -20.29
N TYR A 362 19.19 -19.61 -20.65
CA TYR A 362 19.75 -18.27 -20.74
C TYR A 362 19.20 -17.54 -21.97
N ASP A 363 18.35 -16.53 -21.78
CA ASP A 363 17.72 -15.76 -22.84
C ASP A 363 18.16 -14.29 -22.81
N LEU A 364 18.93 -13.87 -23.83
CA LEU A 364 19.47 -12.51 -23.93
C LEU A 364 18.39 -11.45 -24.10
N ASN A 365 17.21 -11.82 -24.61
CA ASN A 365 16.11 -10.88 -24.84
C ASN A 365 15.36 -10.49 -23.56
N ASP A 366 15.55 -11.26 -22.48
CA ASP A 366 14.86 -11.07 -21.21
C ASP A 366 15.71 -10.26 -20.19
N TYR A 367 16.88 -9.77 -20.63
CA TYR A 367 17.87 -9.05 -19.81
C TYR A 367 18.31 -9.83 -18.56
N GLU A 368 18.47 -11.14 -18.70
CA GLU A 368 18.93 -12.03 -17.62
C GLU A 368 20.41 -11.82 -17.28
N GLN A 369 21.20 -11.23 -18.18
CA GLN A 369 22.58 -10.85 -17.93
C GLN A 369 22.65 -9.60 -17.07
N LEU A 370 23.08 -9.76 -15.81
CA LEU A 370 23.22 -8.68 -14.85
C LEU A 370 24.52 -7.89 -15.05
N ASN A 371 25.61 -8.59 -15.36
CA ASN A 371 26.92 -8.00 -15.56
C ASN A 371 27.78 -8.91 -16.44
N TYR A 372 28.76 -8.34 -17.14
CA TYR A 372 29.74 -9.11 -17.91
C TYR A 372 31.09 -8.43 -17.92
N ASP A 373 32.15 -9.24 -18.07
CA ASP A 373 33.51 -8.77 -18.28
C ASP A 373 34.28 -9.79 -19.13
N SER A 374 35.48 -9.45 -19.59
CA SER A 374 36.37 -10.38 -20.29
C SER A 374 37.82 -10.23 -19.83
N GLY A 375 38.59 -11.30 -19.99
CA GLY A 375 40.00 -11.36 -19.60
C GLY A 375 40.78 -12.26 -20.53
N GLY A 376 42.10 -12.21 -20.43
CA GLY A 376 43.01 -12.98 -21.30
C GLY A 376 44.36 -13.22 -20.64
N THR A 377 45.39 -13.50 -21.43
CA THR A 377 46.72 -13.85 -20.92
C THR A 377 47.33 -12.83 -19.95
N TYR A 378 47.01 -11.54 -20.12
CA TYR A 378 47.59 -10.44 -19.35
C TYR A 378 46.62 -9.76 -18.37
N ASP A 379 45.32 -10.07 -18.46
CA ASP A 379 44.27 -9.39 -17.72
C ASP A 379 43.27 -10.39 -17.12
N LYS A 380 42.73 -10.07 -15.95
CA LYS A 380 41.65 -10.85 -15.33
C LYS A 380 40.30 -10.32 -15.79
N ALA A 381 39.30 -11.20 -15.91
CA ALA A 381 37.91 -10.77 -15.90
C ALA A 381 37.45 -10.63 -14.45
N SER A 382 36.82 -9.52 -14.07
CA SER A 382 36.23 -9.36 -12.75
C SER A 382 35.07 -8.38 -12.71
N MET A 383 34.03 -8.73 -11.98
CA MET A 383 32.84 -7.91 -11.78
C MET A 383 32.44 -7.87 -10.31
N SER A 384 31.72 -6.82 -9.91
CA SER A 384 31.13 -6.71 -8.57
C SER A 384 29.77 -6.03 -8.63
N THR A 385 28.83 -6.52 -7.83
CA THR A 385 27.48 -5.99 -7.73
C THR A 385 26.86 -6.35 -6.38
N THR A 386 25.79 -5.69 -6.00
CA THR A 386 24.97 -6.04 -4.84
C THR A 386 23.76 -6.82 -5.34
N LEU A 387 23.44 -7.93 -4.69
CA LEU A 387 22.34 -8.82 -5.08
C LEU A 387 21.53 -9.24 -3.86
N GLU A 388 20.22 -9.34 -4.05
CA GLU A 388 19.29 -9.82 -3.04
C GLU A 388 19.37 -11.35 -2.88
N ALA A 389 18.67 -11.89 -1.88
CA ALA A 389 18.55 -13.34 -1.69
C ALA A 389 17.82 -14.03 -2.87
N ALA A 390 18.59 -14.62 -3.79
CA ALA A 390 18.07 -15.44 -4.89
C ALA A 390 19.13 -16.43 -5.38
N THR A 391 18.82 -17.18 -6.43
CA THR A 391 19.78 -18.06 -7.12
C THR A 391 20.27 -17.42 -8.40
N TYR A 392 21.58 -17.38 -8.56
CA TYR A 392 22.28 -16.72 -9.67
C TYR A 392 23.20 -17.71 -10.36
N PHE A 393 23.56 -17.36 -11.59
CA PHE A 393 24.44 -18.17 -12.42
C PHE A 393 25.66 -17.38 -12.86
N ILE A 394 26.78 -18.06 -12.97
CA ILE A 394 28.00 -17.54 -13.57
C ILE A 394 28.23 -18.34 -14.84
N ARG A 395 28.38 -17.64 -15.96
CA ARG A 395 28.77 -18.26 -17.22
C ARG A 395 30.21 -17.87 -17.54
N VAL A 396 31.06 -18.87 -17.74
CA VAL A 396 32.41 -18.73 -18.27
C VAL A 396 32.39 -19.28 -19.68
N TYR A 397 32.78 -18.49 -20.69
CA TYR A 397 32.67 -18.93 -22.08
C TYR A 397 33.71 -18.30 -22.99
N THR A 398 33.93 -18.92 -24.15
CA THR A 398 34.63 -18.30 -25.27
C THR A 398 33.70 -18.20 -26.49
N ASN A 399 33.88 -17.14 -27.29
CA ASN A 399 33.16 -16.92 -28.54
C ASN A 399 33.91 -17.45 -29.76
N TYR A 400 35.22 -17.67 -29.66
CA TYR A 400 36.06 -18.02 -30.80
C TYR A 400 36.42 -19.51 -30.77
N SER A 401 36.53 -20.08 -31.96
CA SER A 401 36.66 -21.53 -32.13
C SER A 401 38.07 -22.06 -31.84
N ASP A 402 39.03 -21.19 -31.61
CA ASP A 402 40.46 -21.46 -31.42
C ASP A 402 40.98 -21.03 -30.04
N ASP A 403 40.20 -20.26 -29.28
CA ASP A 403 40.55 -19.88 -27.92
C ASP A 403 40.51 -21.10 -26.99
N ASN A 404 41.57 -21.31 -26.22
CA ASN A 404 41.62 -22.37 -25.21
C ASN A 404 42.31 -21.86 -23.95
N SER A 405 41.61 -21.91 -22.82
CA SER A 405 42.06 -21.27 -21.59
C SER A 405 41.83 -22.16 -20.38
N ASN A 406 42.88 -22.39 -19.60
CA ASN A 406 42.69 -22.83 -18.22
C ASN A 406 42.23 -21.64 -17.39
N TYR A 407 41.43 -21.88 -16.36
CA TYR A 407 41.03 -20.81 -15.47
C TYR A 407 40.85 -21.27 -14.02
N ALA A 408 40.89 -20.29 -13.13
CA ALA A 408 40.41 -20.40 -11.77
C ALA A 408 39.31 -19.35 -11.55
N LEU A 409 38.14 -19.80 -11.11
CA LEU A 409 36.99 -18.98 -10.78
C LEU A 409 36.98 -18.68 -9.28
N GLY A 410 37.11 -17.39 -8.95
CA GLY A 410 36.92 -16.88 -7.60
C GLY A 410 35.55 -16.21 -7.48
N VAL A 411 34.76 -16.63 -6.51
CA VAL A 411 33.48 -16.00 -6.14
C VAL A 411 33.59 -15.54 -4.70
N SER A 412 33.35 -14.26 -4.42
CA SER A 412 33.41 -13.69 -3.08
C SER A 412 32.08 -13.07 -2.70
N VAL A 413 31.58 -13.41 -1.51
CA VAL A 413 30.30 -12.92 -1.01
C VAL A 413 30.49 -12.32 0.38
N THR A 414 29.96 -11.12 0.56
CA THR A 414 29.89 -10.43 1.86
C THR A 414 28.49 -9.88 2.08
N ALA A 415 27.98 -9.95 3.32
CA ALA A 415 26.68 -9.38 3.65
C ALA A 415 26.68 -7.88 3.33
N ALA A 416 25.62 -7.39 2.68
CA ALA A 416 25.39 -5.97 2.49
C ALA A 416 24.50 -5.43 3.62
N PRO A 417 24.70 -4.17 4.06
CA PRO A 417 23.91 -3.58 5.13
C PRO A 417 22.47 -3.30 4.66
N ARG A 418 21.50 -3.65 5.51
CA ARG A 418 20.09 -3.25 5.38
C ARG A 418 19.70 -2.48 6.64
N ALA A 419 19.06 -1.31 6.50
CA ALA A 419 18.74 -0.45 7.64
C ALA A 419 17.61 -1.01 8.50
N ILE A 420 16.74 -1.84 7.92
CA ILE A 420 15.60 -2.44 8.59
C ILE A 420 15.71 -3.98 8.61
N PRO A 421 15.17 -4.66 9.64
CA PRO A 421 15.31 -6.11 9.79
C PRO A 421 14.61 -6.95 8.72
N LYS A 422 13.71 -6.33 7.96
CA LYS A 422 12.84 -6.98 6.99
C LYS A 422 12.70 -6.09 5.75
N ASP A 423 12.58 -6.75 4.62
CA ASP A 423 12.21 -6.19 3.35
C ASP A 423 10.96 -5.29 3.34
N PRO A 424 11.02 -4.07 2.77
CA PRO A 424 9.86 -3.19 2.58
C PRO A 424 8.76 -3.82 1.75
N GLY A 425 9.09 -4.82 0.94
CA GLY A 425 8.13 -5.65 0.23
C GLY A 425 7.61 -5.02 -1.05
N ASN A 426 7.21 -5.92 -1.95
CA ASN A 426 6.85 -5.60 -3.33
C ASN A 426 5.38 -5.20 -3.56
N THR A 427 4.58 -4.98 -2.50
CA THR A 427 3.16 -4.60 -2.63
C THR A 427 2.73 -3.63 -1.52
N PHE A 428 1.63 -2.89 -1.72
CA PHE A 428 1.10 -1.93 -0.74
C PHE A 428 0.76 -2.57 0.62
N GLY A 429 0.23 -3.80 0.59
CA GLY A 429 -0.12 -4.55 1.80
C GLY A 429 1.10 -5.08 2.56
N LYS A 430 2.28 -5.12 1.92
CA LYS A 430 3.54 -5.51 2.54
C LYS A 430 4.43 -4.32 2.91
N ALA A 431 4.03 -3.10 2.54
CA ALA A 431 4.80 -1.89 2.72
C ALA A 431 5.31 -1.71 4.17
N TYR A 432 6.57 -1.32 4.32
CA TYR A 432 7.14 -1.01 5.62
C TYR A 432 6.49 0.25 6.22
N ASP A 433 5.79 0.10 7.34
CA ASP A 433 5.13 1.21 8.03
C ASP A 433 6.13 2.02 8.88
N ILE A 434 6.42 3.23 8.41
CA ILE A 434 7.27 4.22 9.07
C ILE A 434 6.57 4.85 10.27
N GLY A 435 5.24 4.81 10.30
CA GLY A 435 4.37 5.52 11.22
C GLY A 435 4.21 7.00 10.87
N ALA A 436 3.93 7.83 11.87
CA ALA A 436 3.82 9.28 11.70
C ALA A 436 5.19 9.90 11.40
N LEU A 437 5.30 10.66 10.30
CA LEU A 437 6.53 11.33 9.89
C LEU A 437 6.70 12.65 10.65
N ASN A 438 7.22 12.57 11.87
CA ASN A 438 7.42 13.69 12.79
C ASN A 438 8.89 14.13 12.95
N SER A 439 9.81 13.40 12.33
CA SER A 439 11.25 13.69 12.31
C SER A 439 11.86 13.15 11.02
N ASN A 440 13.08 13.56 10.71
CA ASN A 440 13.81 13.02 9.58
C ASN A 440 14.06 11.51 9.76
N ARG A 441 13.91 10.75 8.68
CA ARG A 441 14.14 9.30 8.63
C ARG A 441 15.07 8.97 7.46
N SER A 442 15.80 7.88 7.58
CA SER A 442 16.69 7.37 6.53
C SER A 442 16.68 5.85 6.54
N PHE A 443 16.57 5.24 5.37
CA PHE A 443 16.53 3.80 5.18
C PHE A 443 17.49 3.41 4.06
N THR A 444 18.29 2.36 4.26
CA THR A 444 19.16 1.81 3.22
C THR A 444 18.69 0.42 2.85
N ASP A 445 18.50 0.19 1.56
CA ASP A 445 18.04 -1.10 1.04
C ASP A 445 18.47 -1.33 -0.41
N PHE A 446 17.86 -2.31 -1.10
CA PHE A 446 18.19 -2.72 -2.46
C PHE A 446 16.93 -2.87 -3.33
N VAL A 447 17.01 -2.45 -4.59
CA VAL A 447 16.05 -2.84 -5.63
C VAL A 447 16.79 -3.34 -6.86
N GLY A 448 16.23 -4.35 -7.52
CA GLY A 448 16.77 -4.90 -8.76
C GLY A 448 16.06 -6.15 -9.27
N SER A 449 16.84 -7.05 -9.83
CA SER A 449 16.35 -8.18 -10.64
C SER A 449 15.50 -9.20 -9.87
N ALA A 450 15.89 -9.46 -8.62
CA ALA A 450 15.14 -10.30 -7.69
C ALA A 450 14.10 -9.48 -6.92
N ASP A 451 14.41 -8.24 -6.54
CA ASP A 451 13.55 -7.42 -5.70
C ASP A 451 13.14 -6.13 -6.39
N ARG A 452 11.99 -6.12 -7.04
CA ARG A 452 11.65 -5.06 -8.00
C ARG A 452 11.19 -3.78 -7.37
N ASN A 453 10.57 -3.87 -6.20
CA ASN A 453 9.85 -2.78 -5.59
C ASN A 453 9.99 -2.86 -4.08
N ASP A 454 10.31 -1.72 -3.52
CA ASP A 454 10.23 -1.47 -2.09
C ASP A 454 9.14 -0.46 -1.81
N TYR A 455 8.11 -0.89 -1.09
CA TYR A 455 7.05 -0.02 -0.64
C TYR A 455 7.26 0.41 0.82
N TYR A 456 7.16 1.71 1.06
CA TYR A 456 7.11 2.29 2.39
C TYR A 456 5.78 2.99 2.59
N ARG A 457 5.29 3.04 3.82
CA ARG A 457 4.07 3.76 4.20
C ARG A 457 4.39 4.74 5.31
N PHE A 458 3.86 5.97 5.22
CA PHE A 458 3.95 6.95 6.30
C PHE A 458 2.65 7.72 6.45
N SER A 459 2.45 8.33 7.61
CA SER A 459 1.30 9.21 7.88
C SER A 459 1.73 10.62 8.23
N LEU A 460 0.89 11.58 7.85
CA LEU A 460 0.95 12.99 8.21
C LEU A 460 -0.25 13.34 9.08
N THR A 461 0.00 14.02 10.18
CA THR A 461 -1.05 14.47 11.11
C THR A 461 -1.61 15.85 10.77
N GLN A 462 -0.93 16.57 9.88
CA GLN A 462 -1.30 17.91 9.42
C GLN A 462 -0.62 18.20 8.07
N ASN A 463 -1.13 19.19 7.37
CA ASN A 463 -0.63 19.63 6.07
C ASN A 463 0.86 20.00 6.19
N SER A 464 1.71 19.41 5.34
CA SER A 464 3.17 19.43 5.50
C SER A 464 3.91 19.47 4.16
N ASN A 465 5.05 20.15 4.14
CA ASN A 465 6.05 20.05 3.08
C ASN A 465 6.87 18.77 3.29
N VAL A 466 6.73 17.80 2.40
CA VAL A 466 7.45 16.53 2.39
C VAL A 466 8.61 16.60 1.40
N ASN A 467 9.79 16.18 1.86
CA ASN A 467 10.97 16.00 1.01
C ASN A 467 11.42 14.54 1.07
N LEU A 468 11.55 13.92 -0.10
CA LEU A 468 12.10 12.59 -0.29
C LEU A 468 13.41 12.69 -1.08
N SER A 469 14.40 11.90 -0.72
CA SER A 469 15.66 11.79 -1.45
C SER A 469 16.06 10.34 -1.64
N LEU A 470 16.34 9.93 -2.88
CA LEU A 470 16.92 8.64 -3.21
C LEU A 470 18.37 8.83 -3.63
N SER A 471 19.30 8.23 -2.89
CA SER A 471 20.75 8.43 -3.07
C SER A 471 21.53 7.14 -2.84
N GLY A 472 22.86 7.16 -3.00
CA GLY A 472 23.71 6.00 -2.76
C GLY A 472 23.58 4.89 -3.81
N LEU A 473 23.13 5.26 -5.00
CA LEU A 473 22.78 4.36 -6.10
C LEU A 473 24.04 3.81 -6.80
N SER A 474 24.02 2.52 -7.15
CA SER A 474 25.01 1.88 -8.03
C SER A 474 24.49 1.67 -9.46
N ASP A 475 23.19 1.83 -9.67
CA ASP A 475 22.50 1.76 -10.96
C ASP A 475 21.21 2.62 -10.95
N LEU A 476 20.51 2.72 -12.07
CA LEU A 476 19.26 3.46 -12.21
C LEU A 476 18.16 2.93 -11.28
N ALA A 477 17.52 3.82 -10.54
CA ALA A 477 16.28 3.53 -9.81
C ALA A 477 15.36 4.75 -9.78
N TYR A 478 14.10 4.47 -9.48
CA TYR A 478 13.01 5.43 -9.41
C TYR A 478 12.47 5.49 -7.99
N VAL A 479 12.03 6.67 -7.59
CA VAL A 479 11.22 6.88 -6.39
C VAL A 479 9.89 7.51 -6.80
N ALA A 480 8.79 6.99 -6.30
CA ALA A 480 7.45 7.54 -6.52
C ALA A 480 6.75 7.78 -5.18
N LEU A 481 6.03 8.89 -5.10
CA LEU A 481 5.13 9.25 -4.00
C LEU A 481 3.69 8.99 -4.47
N ILE A 482 2.94 8.24 -3.67
CA ILE A 482 1.64 7.68 -4.04
C ILE A 482 0.62 7.97 -2.94
N TYR A 483 -0.63 8.22 -3.33
CA TYR A 483 -1.78 8.33 -2.44
C TYR A 483 -2.90 7.39 -2.90
N ASP A 484 -3.13 6.33 -2.13
CA ASP A 484 -4.20 5.33 -2.37
C ASP A 484 -5.56 5.98 -2.09
N SER A 485 -6.16 6.51 -3.15
CA SER A 485 -7.30 7.42 -3.08
C SER A 485 -8.63 6.69 -2.87
N ASN A 486 -8.69 5.43 -3.28
CA ASN A 486 -9.88 4.58 -3.18
C ASN A 486 -9.75 3.52 -2.07
N GLY A 487 -8.58 3.40 -1.44
CA GLY A 487 -8.31 2.48 -0.33
C GLY A 487 -8.30 1.01 -0.75
N ASN A 488 -8.07 0.72 -2.04
CA ASN A 488 -8.12 -0.64 -2.57
C ASN A 488 -6.83 -1.44 -2.33
N GLY A 489 -5.75 -0.77 -1.88
CA GLY A 489 -4.46 -1.42 -1.62
C GLY A 489 -3.68 -1.80 -2.88
N VAL A 490 -3.95 -1.16 -4.02
CA VAL A 490 -3.30 -1.36 -5.32
C VAL A 490 -2.96 0.00 -5.93
N GLN A 491 -1.82 0.12 -6.61
CA GLN A 491 -1.48 1.36 -7.31
C GLN A 491 -2.33 1.49 -8.58
N ASP A 492 -3.26 2.44 -8.60
CA ASP A 492 -3.92 2.86 -9.83
C ASP A 492 -3.08 3.91 -10.59
N SER A 493 -3.28 4.00 -11.91
CA SER A 493 -2.46 4.87 -12.79
C SER A 493 -2.54 6.34 -12.42
N ASN A 494 -3.63 6.73 -11.77
CA ASN A 494 -3.88 8.10 -11.35
C ASN A 494 -3.20 8.36 -9.99
N GLU A 495 -3.07 7.40 -9.08
CA GLU A 495 -2.66 7.60 -7.68
C GLU A 495 -1.21 8.00 -7.43
N GLN A 496 -0.37 7.97 -8.46
CA GLN A 496 1.00 8.46 -8.38
C GLN A 496 1.02 9.99 -8.40
N LEU A 497 1.34 10.60 -7.25
CA LEU A 497 1.40 12.06 -7.11
C LEU A 497 2.63 12.66 -7.78
N LYS A 498 3.80 12.07 -7.52
CA LYS A 498 5.09 12.49 -8.08
C LYS A 498 6.02 11.30 -8.22
N TYR A 499 6.98 11.41 -9.14
CA TYR A 499 8.08 10.48 -9.24
C TYR A 499 9.34 11.21 -9.69
N ASP A 500 10.49 10.62 -9.40
CA ASP A 500 11.78 11.05 -9.91
C ASP A 500 12.70 9.82 -10.07
N SER A 501 13.81 9.98 -10.80
CA SER A 501 14.80 8.93 -11.05
C SER A 501 16.20 9.37 -10.67
N GLY A 502 17.00 8.45 -10.14
CA GLY A 502 18.41 8.69 -9.80
C GLY A 502 19.30 7.57 -10.34
N TYR A 503 20.60 7.83 -10.37
CA TYR A 503 21.65 6.89 -10.81
C TYR A 503 22.96 7.23 -10.09
N VAL A 504 24.08 6.58 -10.46
CA VAL A 504 25.36 6.64 -9.70
C VAL A 504 25.86 8.06 -9.39
N SER A 505 25.63 9.03 -10.29
CA SER A 505 26.12 10.40 -10.12
C SER A 505 25.02 11.42 -9.82
N ASP A 506 23.77 10.99 -9.65
CA ASP A 506 22.63 11.90 -9.47
C ASP A 506 21.54 11.30 -8.57
N ASN A 507 21.06 12.11 -7.62
CA ASN A 507 20.07 11.68 -6.65
C ASN A 507 18.67 12.04 -7.15
N ALA A 508 17.69 11.18 -6.90
CA ALA A 508 16.29 11.51 -7.12
C ALA A 508 15.76 12.35 -5.95
N LEU A 509 14.99 13.40 -6.22
CA LEU A 509 14.43 14.32 -5.22
C LEU A 509 12.95 14.59 -5.49
N ILE A 510 12.09 14.29 -4.52
CA ILE A 510 10.67 14.67 -4.56
C ILE A 510 10.39 15.68 -3.46
N ASN A 511 9.91 16.86 -3.84
CA ASN A 511 9.37 17.86 -2.93
C ASN A 511 7.88 18.04 -3.22
N ALA A 512 7.05 17.85 -2.19
CA ALA A 512 5.59 17.95 -2.32
C ALA A 512 4.99 18.60 -1.07
N ILE A 513 3.94 19.40 -1.24
CA ILE A 513 3.07 19.77 -0.13
C ILE A 513 1.94 18.74 -0.12
N LEU A 514 1.68 18.14 1.03
CA LEU A 514 0.67 17.09 1.19
C LEU A 514 -0.25 17.44 2.35
N GLY A 515 -1.50 17.04 2.24
CA GLY A 515 -2.48 17.13 3.32
C GLY A 515 -2.19 16.13 4.45
N ALA A 516 -2.94 16.24 5.55
CA ALA A 516 -3.01 15.15 6.51
C ALA A 516 -3.51 13.87 5.83
N GLY A 517 -2.93 12.72 6.15
CA GLY A 517 -3.28 11.48 5.46
C GLY A 517 -2.20 10.41 5.54
N THR A 518 -2.44 9.29 4.86
CA THR A 518 -1.50 8.17 4.72
C THR A 518 -1.02 8.10 3.28
N TYR A 519 0.29 8.01 3.09
CA TYR A 519 0.95 8.02 1.80
C TYR A 519 1.88 6.82 1.66
N LEU A 520 2.12 6.40 0.42
CA LEU A 520 3.09 5.38 0.09
C LEU A 520 4.26 5.96 -0.69
N ILE A 521 5.43 5.35 -0.52
CA ILE A 521 6.61 5.57 -1.35
C ILE A 521 6.96 4.26 -2.00
N ARG A 522 7.23 4.28 -3.29
CA ARG A 522 7.73 3.14 -4.05
C ARG A 522 9.13 3.45 -4.54
N VAL A 523 10.12 2.67 -4.14
CA VAL A 523 11.44 2.63 -4.76
C VAL A 523 11.46 1.43 -5.70
N TYR A 524 11.89 1.60 -6.95
CA TYR A 524 11.82 0.51 -7.94
C TYR A 524 12.81 0.67 -9.11
N THR A 525 13.08 -0.42 -9.82
CA THR A 525 13.77 -0.41 -11.11
C THR A 525 12.83 -0.80 -12.25
N ASN A 526 13.07 -0.29 -13.46
CA ASN A 526 12.24 -0.58 -14.64
C ASN A 526 12.82 -1.72 -15.50
N TYR A 527 14.14 -1.85 -15.57
CA TYR A 527 14.79 -2.83 -16.44
C TYR A 527 15.27 -4.05 -15.68
N SER A 528 15.30 -5.21 -16.34
CA SER A 528 15.46 -6.46 -15.62
C SER A 528 16.82 -6.61 -14.94
N ASN A 529 17.82 -5.95 -15.51
CA ASN A 529 19.23 -6.01 -15.18
C ASN A 529 19.71 -4.86 -14.29
N ASP A 530 18.90 -3.83 -14.05
CA ASP A 530 19.25 -2.76 -13.10
C ASP A 530 19.25 -3.36 -11.68
N ASN A 531 20.37 -3.22 -10.96
CA ASN A 531 20.50 -3.69 -9.59
C ASN A 531 21.23 -2.61 -8.77
N THR A 532 20.54 -2.04 -7.79
CA THR A 532 21.07 -0.89 -7.07
C THR A 532 20.73 -0.91 -5.60
N SER A 533 21.74 -0.69 -4.77
CA SER A 533 21.53 -0.29 -3.38
C SER A 533 21.09 1.16 -3.34
N TYR A 534 20.30 1.54 -2.36
CA TYR A 534 19.86 2.92 -2.21
C TYR A 534 19.81 3.34 -0.74
N THR A 535 19.76 4.66 -0.55
CA THR A 535 19.43 5.34 0.71
C THR A 535 18.24 6.26 0.45
N LEU A 536 17.10 5.94 1.06
CA LEU A 536 15.87 6.72 1.05
C LEU A 536 15.83 7.62 2.29
N GLY A 537 15.96 8.93 2.07
CA GLY A 537 15.77 9.97 3.08
C GLY A 537 14.37 10.55 3.02
N LEU A 538 13.75 10.80 4.19
CA LEU A 538 12.43 11.40 4.30
C LEU A 538 12.42 12.49 5.37
N SER A 539 11.71 13.57 5.09
CA SER A 539 11.40 14.61 6.08
C SER A 539 10.04 15.23 5.79
N ALA A 540 9.38 15.73 6.83
CA ALA A 540 8.17 16.53 6.71
C ALA A 540 8.27 17.74 7.64
N THR A 541 7.94 18.92 7.13
CA THR A 541 7.82 20.15 7.92
C THR A 541 6.40 20.70 7.77
N PRO A 542 5.72 21.08 8.86
CA PRO A 542 4.35 21.59 8.79
C PRO A 542 4.24 22.78 7.83
N ALA A 543 3.22 22.78 6.99
CA ALA A 543 2.93 23.89 6.09
C ALA A 543 2.36 25.08 6.88
N PRO A 544 2.64 26.33 6.47
CA PRO A 544 2.09 27.50 7.15
C PRO A 544 0.57 27.56 7.01
N ARG A 545 -0.13 27.76 8.13
CA ARG A 545 -1.59 27.95 8.18
C ARG A 545 -1.93 29.13 9.08
N THR A 546 -2.89 29.97 8.68
CA THR A 546 -3.38 31.08 9.52
C THR A 546 -4.76 30.83 10.12
N THR A 547 -5.47 29.80 9.66
CA THR A 547 -6.73 29.35 10.25
C THR A 547 -6.47 28.60 11.58
N PRO A 548 -7.37 28.73 12.58
CA PRO A 548 -7.22 28.03 13.86
C PRO A 548 -7.26 26.51 13.75
N LYS A 549 -8.06 26.02 12.80
CA LYS A 549 -8.26 24.62 12.42
C LYS A 549 -8.40 24.56 10.90
N ASP A 550 -8.24 23.37 10.36
CA ASP A 550 -8.62 23.06 8.97
C ASP A 550 -10.08 23.53 8.70
N PRO A 551 -10.33 24.32 7.62
CA PRO A 551 -11.65 24.74 7.17
C PRO A 551 -12.61 23.58 6.91
N GLY A 552 -12.09 22.40 6.61
CA GLY A 552 -12.81 21.14 6.52
C GLY A 552 -13.76 21.07 5.31
N SER A 553 -14.20 19.85 4.99
CA SER A 553 -14.82 19.53 3.70
C SER A 553 -16.35 19.60 3.64
N SER A 554 -17.01 20.31 4.57
CA SER A 554 -18.47 20.46 4.60
C SER A 554 -18.90 21.72 5.35
N PHE A 555 -20.18 22.10 5.23
CA PHE A 555 -20.73 23.24 5.98
C PHE A 555 -20.74 23.02 7.50
N ASP A 556 -20.74 21.77 7.98
CA ASP A 556 -20.65 21.45 9.41
C ASP A 556 -19.26 21.69 9.99
N THR A 557 -18.21 21.50 9.17
CA THR A 557 -16.81 21.61 9.59
C THR A 557 -16.20 22.98 9.29
N VAL A 558 -16.93 23.83 8.58
CA VAL A 558 -16.57 25.17 8.08
C VAL A 558 -15.78 26.03 9.08
N VAL A 559 -14.90 26.88 8.56
CA VAL A 559 -14.34 28.00 9.32
C VAL A 559 -15.26 29.22 9.19
N ASP A 560 -15.85 29.63 10.31
CA ASP A 560 -16.67 30.84 10.37
C ASP A 560 -15.80 32.10 10.50
N VAL A 561 -15.81 32.91 9.44
CA VAL A 561 -15.15 34.22 9.36
C VAL A 561 -15.93 35.27 10.14
N GLY A 562 -17.23 35.03 10.39
CA GLY A 562 -18.16 35.94 11.01
C GLY A 562 -18.60 37.08 10.08
N THR A 563 -19.11 38.16 10.68
CA THR A 563 -19.56 39.33 9.91
C THR A 563 -18.38 40.08 9.29
N LEU A 564 -18.42 40.24 7.97
CA LEU A 564 -17.35 40.88 7.21
C LEU A 564 -17.47 42.41 7.31
N TYR A 565 -16.81 43.04 8.30
CA TYR A 565 -16.76 44.51 8.41
C TYR A 565 -15.57 45.11 7.66
N THR A 566 -14.44 44.40 7.65
CA THR A 566 -13.17 44.78 7.02
C THR A 566 -12.63 43.60 6.23
N SER A 567 -11.57 43.81 5.45
CA SER A 567 -10.89 42.72 4.76
C SER A 567 -10.41 41.63 5.73
N ARG A 568 -10.53 40.37 5.30
CA ARG A 568 -10.04 39.17 5.99
C ARG A 568 -9.19 38.35 5.03
N SER A 569 -8.19 37.66 5.56
CA SER A 569 -7.35 36.79 4.73
C SER A 569 -6.88 35.55 5.47
N TYR A 570 -6.77 34.44 4.74
CA TYR A 570 -6.45 33.12 5.26
C TYR A 570 -5.44 32.42 4.37
N THR A 571 -4.54 31.66 4.97
CA THR A 571 -3.62 30.75 4.27
C THR A 571 -3.90 29.35 4.75
N ASP A 572 -4.10 28.45 3.80
CA ASP A 572 -4.30 27.03 4.03
C ASP A 572 -3.88 26.21 2.80
N PHE A 573 -4.31 24.95 2.72
CA PHE A 573 -3.97 24.00 1.67
C PHE A 573 -5.20 23.22 1.20
N VAL A 574 -5.26 22.90 -0.09
CA VAL A 574 -6.17 21.88 -0.65
C VAL A 574 -5.42 20.90 -1.54
N GLY A 575 -5.82 19.63 -1.54
CA GLY A 575 -5.28 18.58 -2.40
C GLY A 575 -5.66 17.15 -2.01
N SER A 576 -4.78 16.20 -2.31
CA SER A 576 -5.02 14.74 -2.24
C SER A 576 -5.63 14.23 -0.93
N GLY A 577 -5.13 14.70 0.22
CA GLY A 577 -5.61 14.34 1.57
C GLY A 577 -6.65 15.30 2.16
N ASP A 578 -6.90 16.43 1.49
CA ASP A 578 -7.68 17.55 2.02
C ASP A 578 -8.31 18.33 0.86
N ARG A 579 -9.42 17.81 0.31
CA ARG A 579 -9.87 18.25 -1.02
C ARG A 579 -10.70 19.52 -1.03
N ASN A 580 -11.33 19.87 0.09
CA ASN A 580 -12.29 20.95 0.14
C ASN A 580 -12.12 21.70 1.44
N ASP A 581 -12.05 23.02 1.30
CA ASP A 581 -12.04 23.98 2.38
C ASP A 581 -13.24 24.89 2.28
N TYR A 582 -14.09 24.85 3.31
CA TYR A 582 -15.23 25.74 3.39
C TYR A 582 -15.01 26.88 4.40
N TYR A 583 -15.36 28.08 3.98
CA TYR A 583 -15.44 29.29 4.81
C TYR A 583 -16.86 29.82 4.82
N ARG A 584 -17.34 30.31 5.96
CA ARG A 584 -18.63 31.01 6.09
C ARG A 584 -18.41 32.47 6.43
N PHE A 585 -19.12 33.39 5.80
CA PHE A 585 -19.12 34.80 6.17
C PHE A 585 -20.53 35.40 6.15
N THR A 586 -20.74 36.45 6.93
CA THR A 586 -22.02 37.18 7.00
C THR A 586 -21.86 38.60 6.48
N LEU A 587 -22.81 39.06 5.68
CA LEU A 587 -22.98 40.46 5.28
C LEU A 587 -24.12 41.08 6.08
N ALA A 588 -23.83 42.15 6.82
CA ALA A 588 -24.85 42.87 7.60
C ALA A 588 -25.72 43.81 6.76
N GLN A 589 -25.36 44.04 5.50
CA GLN A 589 -26.02 44.93 4.57
C GLN A 589 -25.59 44.60 3.13
N ASN A 590 -26.38 45.04 2.15
CA ASN A 590 -26.11 44.90 0.72
C ASN A 590 -24.70 45.43 0.40
N SER A 591 -23.89 44.59 -0.23
CA SER A 591 -22.44 44.83 -0.39
C SER A 591 -21.93 44.32 -1.73
N LYS A 592 -20.94 45.03 -2.29
CA LYS A 592 -20.09 44.48 -3.35
C LYS A 592 -18.96 43.71 -2.70
N VAL A 593 -18.91 42.41 -2.93
CA VAL A 593 -17.89 41.47 -2.42
C VAL A 593 -16.85 41.20 -3.50
N ASN A 594 -15.59 41.14 -3.10
CA ASN A 594 -14.49 40.68 -3.93
C ASN A 594 -13.70 39.61 -3.16
N LEU A 595 -13.70 38.40 -3.72
CA LEU A 595 -12.95 37.24 -3.26
C LEU A 595 -11.74 37.06 -4.19
N SER A 596 -10.57 36.78 -3.61
CA SER A 596 -9.37 36.46 -4.39
C SER A 596 -8.65 35.25 -3.80
N LEU A 597 -8.25 34.33 -4.67
CA LEU A 597 -7.42 33.18 -4.36
C LEU A 597 -6.07 33.33 -5.05
N SER A 598 -4.97 33.24 -4.29
CA SER A 598 -3.61 33.43 -4.79
C SER A 598 -2.60 32.53 -4.05
N GLY A 599 -1.31 32.60 -4.38
CA GLY A 599 -0.27 31.83 -3.68
C GLY A 599 -0.29 30.34 -4.00
N LEU A 600 -0.89 29.98 -5.14
CA LEU A 600 -1.09 28.61 -5.57
C LEU A 600 0.21 27.98 -6.11
N ASN A 601 0.44 26.71 -5.80
CA ASN A 601 1.49 25.86 -6.36
C ASN A 601 0.94 24.89 -7.42
N ASP A 602 -0.37 24.68 -7.46
CA ASP A 602 -1.10 23.85 -8.41
C ASP A 602 -2.49 24.44 -8.68
N SER A 603 -3.30 23.81 -9.53
CA SER A 603 -4.66 24.28 -9.80
C SER A 603 -5.60 24.07 -8.61
N ALA A 604 -6.40 25.10 -8.34
CA ALA A 604 -7.50 25.06 -7.38
C ALA A 604 -8.65 25.94 -7.85
N GLU A 605 -9.84 25.57 -7.42
CA GLU A 605 -11.10 26.19 -7.75
C GLU A 605 -11.67 26.93 -6.54
N MET A 606 -12.46 27.97 -6.79
CA MET A 606 -13.11 28.78 -5.76
C MET A 606 -14.57 29.01 -6.17
N ASP A 607 -15.49 28.66 -5.27
CA ASP A 607 -16.91 28.93 -5.42
C ASP A 607 -17.40 29.91 -4.36
N LEU A 608 -18.32 30.77 -4.75
CA LEU A 608 -19.16 31.55 -3.85
C LEU A 608 -20.54 30.90 -3.83
N ILE A 609 -21.04 30.55 -2.65
CA ILE A 609 -22.23 29.71 -2.48
C ILE A 609 -23.23 30.39 -1.53
N TYR A 610 -24.51 30.21 -1.81
CA TYR A 610 -25.62 30.57 -0.92
C TYR A 610 -26.55 29.38 -0.71
N ASP A 611 -26.63 28.88 0.53
CA ASP A 611 -27.54 27.80 0.95
C ASP A 611 -28.99 28.31 0.90
N SER A 612 -29.62 28.09 -0.25
CA SER A 612 -30.91 28.68 -0.61
C SER A 612 -32.08 27.98 0.07
N ASN A 613 -31.91 26.71 0.40
CA ASN A 613 -32.92 25.86 1.01
C ASN A 613 -32.69 25.66 2.53
N GLY A 614 -31.55 26.12 3.05
CA GLY A 614 -31.19 26.09 4.46
C GLY A 614 -30.92 24.68 4.99
N ASN A 615 -30.55 23.74 4.13
CA ASN A 615 -30.36 22.34 4.50
C ASN A 615 -28.94 22.03 5.03
N GLY A 616 -28.02 22.99 4.96
CA GLY A 616 -26.64 22.81 5.42
C GLY A 616 -25.79 21.96 4.47
N VAL A 617 -26.15 21.85 3.19
CA VAL A 617 -25.42 21.10 2.15
C VAL A 617 -25.25 21.99 0.93
N TYR A 618 -24.15 21.80 0.19
CA TYR A 618 -23.99 22.46 -1.11
C TYR A 618 -24.76 21.69 -2.18
N ASP A 619 -25.85 22.28 -2.70
CA ASP A 619 -26.67 21.71 -3.77
C ASP A 619 -26.42 22.35 -5.14
N SER A 620 -26.80 21.63 -6.20
CA SER A 620 -26.78 22.17 -7.56
C SER A 620 -27.73 23.35 -7.68
N GLY A 621 -27.21 24.50 -8.14
CA GLY A 621 -27.96 25.75 -8.28
C GLY A 621 -27.75 26.77 -7.14
N GLU A 622 -26.90 26.44 -6.16
CA GLU A 622 -26.56 27.33 -5.04
C GLU A 622 -25.25 28.09 -5.23
N GLU A 623 -24.51 27.76 -6.29
CA GLU A 623 -23.32 28.50 -6.71
C GLU A 623 -23.72 29.86 -7.29
N LEU A 624 -23.24 30.93 -6.67
CA LEU A 624 -23.41 32.31 -7.12
C LEU A 624 -22.25 32.81 -7.97
N GLY A 625 -21.12 32.09 -7.95
CA GLY A 625 -19.96 32.43 -8.75
C GLY A 625 -18.86 31.41 -8.63
N TYR A 626 -18.09 31.27 -9.71
CA TYR A 626 -17.00 30.32 -9.86
C TYR A 626 -15.78 31.01 -10.42
N SER A 627 -14.59 30.65 -9.93
CA SER A 627 -13.32 31.06 -10.51
C SER A 627 -12.25 30.02 -10.21
N SER A 628 -11.34 29.79 -11.16
CA SER A 628 -10.20 28.88 -10.96
C SER A 628 -8.87 29.62 -11.03
N GLY A 629 -7.90 29.11 -10.27
CA GLY A 629 -6.53 29.58 -10.21
C GLY A 629 -5.55 28.45 -10.48
N SER A 630 -4.28 28.81 -10.67
CA SER A 630 -3.18 27.87 -10.87
C SER A 630 -1.87 28.47 -10.36
N SER A 631 -0.77 27.74 -10.51
CA SER A 631 0.58 28.25 -10.24
C SER A 631 0.99 29.47 -11.08
N TYR A 632 0.24 29.79 -12.15
CA TYR A 632 0.50 30.94 -13.02
C TYR A 632 -0.58 32.03 -12.95
N SER A 633 -1.68 31.80 -12.22
CA SER A 633 -2.84 32.71 -12.21
C SER A 633 -3.60 32.68 -10.89
N ASN A 634 -4.06 33.85 -10.47
CA ASN A 634 -4.97 33.98 -9.33
C ASN A 634 -6.42 33.78 -9.78
N ALA A 635 -7.28 33.31 -8.87
CA ALA A 635 -8.73 33.30 -9.05
C ALA A 635 -9.36 34.55 -8.41
N SER A 636 -10.47 35.03 -8.96
CA SER A 636 -11.22 36.12 -8.33
C SER A 636 -12.71 36.07 -8.66
N ILE A 637 -13.56 36.27 -7.66
CA ILE A 637 -15.01 36.43 -7.82
C ILE A 637 -15.40 37.82 -7.34
N GLN A 638 -16.21 38.51 -8.14
CA GLN A 638 -16.83 39.77 -7.75
C GLN A 638 -18.34 39.62 -7.85
N ALA A 639 -19.06 39.91 -6.77
CA ALA A 639 -20.51 39.78 -6.70
C ALA A 639 -21.12 40.95 -5.95
N THR A 640 -22.31 41.39 -6.36
CA THR A 640 -23.15 42.29 -5.56
C THR A 640 -24.17 41.43 -4.84
N LEU A 641 -24.08 41.37 -3.52
CA LEU A 641 -24.83 40.45 -2.67
C LEU A 641 -25.69 41.23 -1.69
N ALA A 642 -26.89 40.72 -1.40
CA ALA A 642 -27.73 41.24 -0.35
C ALA A 642 -27.17 40.92 1.05
N ALA A 643 -27.81 41.45 2.10
CA ALA A 643 -27.50 41.02 3.45
C ALA A 643 -27.81 39.51 3.60
N GLY A 644 -26.94 38.77 4.27
CA GLY A 644 -27.10 37.31 4.34
C GLY A 644 -25.84 36.56 4.77
N ASN A 645 -25.96 35.24 4.81
CA ASN A 645 -24.87 34.31 5.09
C ASN A 645 -24.44 33.61 3.80
N TYR A 646 -23.15 33.56 3.55
CA TYR A 646 -22.58 33.01 2.33
C TYR A 646 -21.40 32.11 2.66
N PHE A 647 -21.08 31.21 1.73
CA PHE A 647 -19.96 30.31 1.84
C PHE A 647 -18.96 30.55 0.71
N VAL A 648 -17.69 30.30 1.00
CA VAL A 648 -16.64 30.16 0.00
C VAL A 648 -16.12 28.73 0.08
N ARG A 649 -16.13 28.02 -1.03
CA ARG A 649 -15.47 26.71 -1.14
C ARG A 649 -14.19 26.87 -1.92
N ILE A 650 -13.09 26.35 -1.42
CA ILE A 650 -11.83 26.19 -2.16
C ILE A 650 -11.60 24.70 -2.31
N TYR A 651 -11.29 24.23 -3.52
CA TYR A 651 -11.13 22.80 -3.75
C TYR A 651 -10.17 22.53 -4.92
N THR A 652 -9.87 21.25 -5.14
CA THR A 652 -9.13 20.77 -6.32
C THR A 652 -9.95 19.77 -7.11
N ASP A 653 -10.13 19.99 -8.41
CA ASP A 653 -10.82 19.08 -9.34
C ASP A 653 -10.10 17.72 -9.49
N TYR A 654 -8.77 17.77 -9.56
CA TYR A 654 -7.93 16.58 -9.75
C TYR A 654 -7.24 16.19 -8.45
N PHE A 655 -7.31 14.91 -8.10
CA PHE A 655 -6.80 14.38 -6.83
C PHE A 655 -5.27 14.46 -6.69
N TYR A 656 -4.53 14.61 -7.79
CA TYR A 656 -3.07 14.80 -7.77
C TYR A 656 -2.67 16.26 -7.58
N ASN A 657 -3.60 17.22 -7.70
CA ASN A 657 -3.31 18.61 -7.43
C ASN A 657 -3.15 18.79 -5.92
N ASN A 658 -2.09 19.49 -5.53
CA ASN A 658 -1.81 19.78 -4.13
C ASN A 658 -1.24 21.19 -4.05
N THR A 659 -1.99 22.11 -3.43
CA THR A 659 -1.64 23.52 -3.45
C THR A 659 -1.92 24.20 -2.12
N ASN A 660 -0.97 25.01 -1.66
CA ASN A 660 -1.28 26.05 -0.70
C ASN A 660 -2.15 27.12 -1.37
N TYR A 661 -2.84 27.92 -0.59
CA TYR A 661 -3.51 29.11 -1.10
C TYR A 661 -3.49 30.25 -0.09
N PHE A 662 -3.75 31.45 -0.60
CA PHE A 662 -4.05 32.65 0.16
C PHE A 662 -5.41 33.18 -0.31
N LEU A 663 -6.41 33.06 0.55
CA LEU A 663 -7.77 33.57 0.35
C LEU A 663 -7.88 34.98 0.93
N SER A 664 -8.43 35.92 0.16
CA SER A 664 -8.74 37.28 0.60
C SER A 664 -10.21 37.58 0.36
N LEU A 665 -10.92 38.03 1.40
CA LEU A 665 -12.31 38.45 1.34
C LEU A 665 -12.40 39.95 1.64
N THR A 666 -12.98 40.70 0.71
CA THR A 666 -13.18 42.15 0.88
C THR A 666 -14.60 42.54 0.50
N ARG A 667 -15.09 43.63 1.09
CA ARG A 667 -16.38 44.21 0.70
C ARG A 667 -16.38 45.73 0.70
N THR A 668 -17.30 46.29 -0.07
CA THR A 668 -17.71 47.70 0.00
C THR A 668 -19.24 47.78 0.07
N SER A 669 -19.80 48.82 0.67
CA SER A 669 -21.25 49.02 0.72
C SER A 669 -21.83 49.19 -0.69
N TYR A 670 -22.97 48.56 -0.96
CA TYR A 670 -23.80 48.87 -2.12
C TYR A 670 -24.85 49.92 -1.72
N ASN A 671 -25.11 50.91 -2.59
CA ASN A 671 -26.00 52.05 -2.30
C ASN A 671 -27.48 51.63 -2.37
N ALA A 672 -27.91 50.78 -1.46
CA ALA A 672 -29.31 50.44 -1.25
C ALA A 672 -29.98 51.41 -0.27
N ASN A 673 -31.30 51.47 -0.35
CA ASN A 673 -32.14 52.15 0.62
C ASN A 673 -31.84 51.59 2.03
N PRO A 674 -31.77 52.42 3.09
CA PRO A 674 -31.47 51.91 4.44
C PRO A 674 -32.62 51.09 5.05
N THR A 675 -33.75 50.94 4.35
CA THR A 675 -34.92 50.19 4.80
C THR A 675 -35.32 49.25 3.68
N ASP A 676 -35.18 47.96 3.96
CA ASP A 676 -35.63 46.84 3.11
C ASP A 676 -37.12 47.03 2.73
N PRO A 677 -37.47 46.97 1.43
CA PRO A 677 -38.83 47.00 0.93
C PRO A 677 -39.74 45.91 1.53
N GLY A 678 -39.16 44.79 1.96
CA GLY A 678 -39.87 43.67 2.58
C GLY A 678 -40.25 42.59 1.57
N SER A 679 -40.41 41.36 2.08
CA SER A 679 -40.48 40.14 1.27
C SER A 679 -41.89 39.68 0.88
N ASP A 680 -42.92 40.38 1.33
CA ASP A 680 -44.33 40.08 1.02
C ASP A 680 -45.24 41.31 1.08
N MET A 681 -46.49 41.15 0.65
CA MET A 681 -47.48 42.21 0.63
C MET A 681 -47.77 42.81 2.03
N ALA A 682 -47.59 42.04 3.09
CA ALA A 682 -47.84 42.48 4.46
C ALA A 682 -46.69 43.34 5.02
N SER A 683 -45.45 43.00 4.66
CA SER A 683 -44.22 43.71 5.02
C SER A 683 -43.88 44.86 4.07
N ALA A 684 -44.59 44.98 2.95
CA ALA A 684 -44.37 45.97 1.90
C ALA A 684 -44.10 47.39 2.41
N LEU A 685 -43.02 47.99 1.94
CA LEU A 685 -42.60 49.32 2.30
C LEU A 685 -43.63 50.35 1.84
N ASN A 686 -44.22 51.03 2.82
CA ASN A 686 -45.28 51.99 2.59
C ASN A 686 -44.72 53.32 2.09
N LEU A 687 -44.89 53.57 0.80
CA LEU A 687 -44.54 54.82 0.14
C LEU A 687 -45.57 55.94 0.41
N GLY A 688 -46.75 55.62 0.95
CA GLY A 688 -47.81 56.61 1.18
C GLY A 688 -48.45 57.10 -0.11
N THR A 689 -49.02 58.31 -0.10
CA THR A 689 -49.70 58.88 -1.29
C THR A 689 -48.69 59.35 -2.33
N LEU A 690 -48.85 58.88 -3.56
CA LEU A 690 -48.03 59.31 -4.69
C LEU A 690 -48.52 60.67 -5.21
N SER A 691 -47.71 61.72 -5.01
CA SER A 691 -48.04 63.10 -5.38
C SER A 691 -46.97 63.77 -6.27
N SER A 692 -45.84 63.10 -6.48
CA SER A 692 -44.70 63.54 -7.28
C SER A 692 -43.85 62.33 -7.65
N THR A 693 -42.95 62.48 -8.62
CA THR A 693 -41.96 61.43 -8.94
C THR A 693 -41.10 61.07 -7.73
N ARG A 694 -40.87 59.78 -7.52
CA ARG A 694 -40.00 59.24 -6.46
C ARG A 694 -39.06 58.18 -7.02
N THR A 695 -37.90 58.04 -6.40
CA THR A 695 -36.86 57.09 -6.80
C THR A 695 -36.34 56.32 -5.60
N TYR A 696 -36.18 55.00 -5.75
CA TYR A 696 -35.72 54.07 -4.73
C TYR A 696 -34.63 53.17 -5.34
N ASN A 697 -33.55 52.91 -4.60
CA ASN A 697 -32.50 51.99 -5.05
C ASN A 697 -32.48 50.81 -4.12
N ASP A 698 -32.54 49.60 -4.66
CA ASP A 698 -32.41 48.39 -3.85
C ASP A 698 -31.78 47.23 -4.62
N LEU A 699 -31.75 46.06 -4.00
CA LEU A 699 -31.19 44.84 -4.56
C LEU A 699 -32.09 43.65 -4.22
N VAL A 700 -32.65 43.01 -5.25
CA VAL A 700 -33.18 41.65 -5.10
C VAL A 700 -32.11 40.64 -5.50
N GLY A 701 -32.09 39.49 -4.84
CA GLY A 701 -31.05 38.49 -4.98
C GLY A 701 -31.32 37.20 -4.23
N SER A 702 -30.29 36.35 -4.15
CA SER A 702 -30.41 34.98 -3.65
C SER A 702 -30.89 34.90 -2.19
N SER A 703 -30.46 35.84 -1.33
CA SER A 703 -30.89 35.92 0.07
C SER A 703 -32.11 36.80 0.32
N ASP A 704 -32.50 37.61 -0.67
CA ASP A 704 -33.59 38.57 -0.59
C ASP A 704 -34.30 38.64 -1.95
N ARG A 705 -35.23 37.71 -2.17
CA ARG A 705 -35.71 37.41 -3.53
C ARG A 705 -36.75 38.37 -4.06
N GLU A 706 -37.40 39.11 -3.17
CA GLU A 706 -38.56 39.92 -3.50
C GLU A 706 -38.59 41.20 -2.67
N ASP A 707 -38.81 42.31 -3.35
CA ASP A 707 -39.03 43.61 -2.76
C ASP A 707 -40.45 44.08 -3.01
N TRP A 708 -41.19 44.31 -1.93
CA TRP A 708 -42.58 44.73 -1.98
C TRP A 708 -42.75 46.20 -1.59
N TYR A 709 -43.44 46.97 -2.41
CA TYR A 709 -43.77 48.36 -2.13
C TYR A 709 -45.27 48.57 -2.13
N ARG A 710 -45.77 49.47 -1.29
CA ARG A 710 -47.18 49.87 -1.25
C ARG A 710 -47.32 51.37 -1.43
N PHE A 711 -48.23 51.81 -2.30
CA PHE A 711 -48.54 53.23 -2.49
C PHE A 711 -50.04 53.49 -2.64
N ASN A 712 -50.46 54.73 -2.42
CA ASN A 712 -51.85 55.16 -2.53
C ASN A 712 -52.03 56.22 -3.63
N LEU A 713 -53.13 56.11 -4.37
CA LEU A 713 -53.64 57.15 -5.27
C LEU A 713 -54.96 57.69 -4.70
N SER A 714 -55.09 59.01 -4.60
CA SER A 714 -56.22 59.66 -3.91
C SER A 714 -56.93 60.69 -4.80
N GLY A 715 -58.23 60.51 -5.06
CA GLY A 715 -59.04 61.46 -5.85
C GLY A 715 -60.09 60.73 -6.71
N ASN A 716 -60.96 61.47 -7.40
CA ASN A 716 -61.94 60.90 -8.34
C ASN A 716 -61.50 61.11 -9.81
N VAL A 717 -60.21 60.96 -10.09
CA VAL A 717 -59.62 61.10 -11.43
C VAL A 717 -58.76 59.87 -11.74
N ASN A 718 -58.58 59.59 -13.03
CA ASN A 718 -57.63 58.55 -13.48
C ASN A 718 -56.22 59.14 -13.50
N TYR A 719 -55.26 58.39 -12.95
CA TYR A 719 -53.83 58.71 -12.93
C TYR A 719 -53.10 57.89 -13.99
N ASN A 720 -52.09 58.48 -14.65
CA ASN A 720 -51.25 57.73 -15.57
C ASN A 720 -49.97 57.33 -14.84
N LEU A 721 -49.99 56.14 -14.24
CA LEU A 721 -48.80 55.61 -13.57
C LEU A 721 -47.72 55.34 -14.60
N ASN A 722 -46.52 55.87 -14.37
CA ASN A 722 -45.28 55.46 -15.03
C ASN A 722 -44.34 54.91 -13.96
N LEU A 723 -44.15 53.60 -13.99
CA LEU A 723 -43.19 52.84 -13.17
C LEU A 723 -42.06 52.39 -14.08
N SER A 724 -40.81 52.61 -13.68
CA SER A 724 -39.63 52.10 -14.39
C SER A 724 -38.61 51.52 -13.42
N LEU A 725 -38.02 50.38 -13.76
CA LEU A 725 -36.81 49.87 -13.11
C LEU A 725 -35.63 50.04 -14.06
N THR A 726 -34.60 50.76 -13.59
CA THR A 726 -33.37 51.05 -14.34
C THR A 726 -32.13 50.64 -13.54
N ASN A 727 -30.93 50.79 -14.11
CA ASN A 727 -29.65 50.39 -13.49
C ASN A 727 -29.57 48.91 -13.07
N LEU A 728 -30.30 48.06 -13.79
CA LEU A 728 -30.39 46.62 -13.54
C LEU A 728 -29.01 45.99 -13.75
N THR A 729 -28.52 45.25 -12.75
CA THR A 729 -27.28 44.47 -12.88
C THR A 729 -27.53 43.05 -13.35
N ASP A 730 -28.78 42.59 -13.30
CA ASP A 730 -29.23 41.30 -13.78
C ASP A 730 -30.76 41.29 -14.04
N SER A 731 -31.28 40.14 -14.42
CA SER A 731 -32.65 39.86 -14.85
C SER A 731 -33.64 39.84 -13.70
N ILE A 732 -34.63 40.73 -13.73
CA ILE A 732 -35.69 40.81 -12.72
C ILE A 732 -37.04 41.12 -13.35
N SER A 733 -38.09 40.77 -12.62
CA SER A 733 -39.47 41.03 -13.00
C SER A 733 -40.08 42.07 -12.06
N VAL A 734 -41.03 42.84 -12.59
CA VAL A 734 -41.82 43.80 -11.80
C VAL A 734 -43.30 43.59 -12.05
N ASP A 735 -44.05 43.42 -10.97
CA ASP A 735 -45.50 43.35 -10.98
C ASP A 735 -46.10 44.61 -10.39
N LEU A 736 -47.16 45.12 -11.05
CA LEU A 736 -48.09 46.06 -10.47
C LEU A 736 -49.37 45.32 -10.09
N ILE A 737 -49.76 45.42 -8.82
CA ILE A 737 -50.80 44.60 -8.21
C ILE A 737 -51.85 45.50 -7.53
N TYR A 738 -53.11 45.09 -7.57
CA TYR A 738 -54.19 45.72 -6.82
C TYR A 738 -54.96 44.67 -6.03
N ASP A 739 -54.88 44.73 -4.70
CA ASP A 739 -55.54 43.79 -3.79
C ASP A 739 -57.06 44.00 -3.82
N THR A 740 -57.72 43.28 -4.73
CA THR A 740 -59.18 43.37 -4.94
C THR A 740 -59.97 42.69 -3.83
N THR A 741 -59.36 41.70 -3.17
CA THR A 741 -59.97 40.92 -2.10
C THR A 741 -59.75 41.54 -0.72
N ASN A 742 -58.83 42.50 -0.62
CA ASN A 742 -58.43 43.22 0.57
C ASN A 742 -58.02 42.27 1.71
N ASN A 743 -57.34 41.17 1.36
CA ASN A 743 -56.90 40.14 2.28
C ASN A 743 -55.40 40.24 2.61
N GLY A 744 -54.65 41.11 1.93
CA GLY A 744 -53.20 41.28 2.12
C GLY A 744 -52.36 40.09 1.66
N ILE A 745 -52.88 39.23 0.79
CA ILE A 745 -52.20 38.05 0.24
C ILE A 745 -52.20 38.17 -1.28
N TYR A 746 -51.03 38.03 -1.89
CA TYR A 746 -50.90 38.07 -3.35
C TYR A 746 -51.63 36.89 -4.02
N ASP A 747 -52.61 37.21 -4.86
CA ASP A 747 -53.21 36.30 -5.84
C ASP A 747 -52.75 36.70 -7.26
N PRO A 748 -52.25 35.76 -8.09
CA PRO A 748 -51.92 36.04 -9.49
C PRO A 748 -53.05 36.72 -10.29
N ALA A 749 -54.32 36.53 -9.93
CA ALA A 749 -55.46 37.21 -10.56
C ALA A 749 -55.53 38.73 -10.26
N GLU A 750 -54.79 39.21 -9.26
CA GLU A 750 -54.74 40.62 -8.83
C GLU A 750 -53.60 41.42 -9.50
N GLN A 751 -52.79 40.75 -10.31
CA GLN A 751 -51.75 41.38 -11.13
C GLN A 751 -52.42 42.22 -12.24
N ILE A 752 -52.20 43.53 -12.21
CA ILE A 752 -52.70 44.46 -13.24
C ILE A 752 -51.83 44.37 -14.48
N ARG A 753 -50.51 44.41 -14.26
CA ARG A 753 -49.51 44.39 -15.32
C ARG A 753 -48.20 43.91 -14.74
N TYR A 754 -47.39 43.32 -15.60
CA TYR A 754 -46.00 43.02 -15.31
C TYR A 754 -45.12 43.49 -16.46
N ASP A 755 -43.85 43.67 -16.15
CA ASP A 755 -42.81 43.80 -17.15
C ASP A 755 -41.53 43.12 -16.66
N TYR A 756 -40.62 42.87 -17.58
CA TYR A 756 -39.34 42.22 -17.31
C TYR A 756 -38.20 43.14 -17.71
N GLY A 757 -37.18 43.22 -16.86
CA GLY A 757 -35.98 44.01 -17.09
C GLY A 757 -34.72 43.16 -16.94
N SER A 758 -33.63 43.64 -17.51
CA SER A 758 -32.30 43.05 -17.34
C SER A 758 -31.22 44.09 -17.50
N GLN A 759 -29.95 43.68 -17.36
CA GLN A 759 -28.80 44.51 -17.69
C GLN A 759 -28.78 45.08 -19.12
N TYR A 760 -29.64 44.58 -20.02
CA TYR A 760 -29.75 45.03 -21.41
C TYR A 760 -30.97 45.92 -21.69
N GLY A 761 -31.86 46.11 -20.72
CA GLY A 761 -33.09 46.88 -20.92
C GLY A 761 -33.90 47.07 -19.64
N ASP A 762 -34.46 48.26 -19.50
CA ASP A 762 -35.29 48.66 -18.38
C ASP A 762 -36.65 47.95 -18.40
N ALA A 763 -37.24 47.71 -17.22
CA ALA A 763 -38.64 47.29 -17.09
C ALA A 763 -39.53 48.52 -16.91
N THR A 764 -40.65 48.62 -17.64
CA THR A 764 -41.57 49.77 -17.59
C THR A 764 -43.05 49.38 -17.58
N ILE A 765 -43.82 49.95 -16.65
CA ILE A 765 -45.27 49.79 -16.58
C ILE A 765 -45.94 51.17 -16.69
N ASN A 766 -46.67 51.38 -17.77
CA ASN A 766 -47.40 52.62 -18.06
C ASN A 766 -48.91 52.39 -18.16
N VAL A 767 -49.68 52.65 -17.11
CA VAL A 767 -51.11 52.26 -17.03
C VAL A 767 -51.97 53.33 -16.36
N ALA A 768 -53.21 53.47 -16.86
CA ALA A 768 -54.20 54.35 -16.25
C ALA A 768 -54.86 53.65 -15.04
N LEU A 769 -54.81 54.28 -13.87
CA LEU A 769 -55.31 53.73 -12.61
C LEU A 769 -56.33 54.68 -11.96
N GLY A 770 -57.29 54.11 -11.24
CA GLY A 770 -58.19 54.87 -10.38
C GLY A 770 -57.56 55.18 -9.02
N ALA A 771 -58.34 55.77 -8.11
CA ALA A 771 -57.93 55.86 -6.72
C ALA A 771 -57.98 54.49 -6.03
N GLY A 772 -57.00 54.24 -5.17
CA GLY A 772 -56.84 52.94 -4.51
C GLY A 772 -55.45 52.78 -3.90
N THR A 773 -55.28 51.65 -3.23
CA THR A 773 -53.99 51.18 -2.71
C THR A 773 -53.43 50.13 -3.65
N TYR A 774 -52.19 50.32 -4.10
CA TYR A 774 -51.53 49.48 -5.08
C TYR A 774 -50.21 48.96 -4.53
N PHE A 775 -49.79 47.81 -5.03
CA PHE A 775 -48.53 47.18 -4.66
C PHE A 775 -47.62 47.03 -5.88
N ILE A 776 -46.32 47.12 -5.63
CA ILE A 776 -45.29 46.81 -6.62
C ILE A 776 -44.46 45.69 -6.02
N ARG A 777 -44.28 44.60 -6.77
CA ARG A 777 -43.37 43.52 -6.41
C ARG A 777 -42.24 43.51 -7.41
N VAL A 778 -41.01 43.74 -6.96
CA VAL A 778 -39.80 43.54 -7.75
C VAL A 778 -39.20 42.22 -7.31
N TYR A 779 -38.89 41.30 -8.21
CA TYR A 779 -38.43 39.98 -7.82
C TYR A 779 -37.49 39.34 -8.83
N THR A 780 -36.67 38.39 -8.36
CA THR A 780 -35.84 37.54 -9.20
C THR A 780 -36.45 36.15 -9.41
N GLU A 781 -36.56 35.72 -10.66
CA GLU A 781 -37.05 34.39 -11.04
C GLU A 781 -35.98 33.30 -10.88
N TYR A 782 -34.71 33.67 -10.94
CA TYR A 782 -33.57 32.75 -10.89
C TYR A 782 -32.86 32.84 -9.53
N SER A 783 -32.46 31.69 -8.98
CA SER A 783 -31.84 31.61 -7.65
C SER A 783 -30.43 32.20 -7.58
N ASP A 784 -29.72 32.24 -8.71
CA ASP A 784 -28.38 32.79 -8.88
C ASP A 784 -28.38 34.28 -9.24
N SER A 785 -29.53 34.83 -9.66
CA SER A 785 -29.62 36.19 -10.13
C SER A 785 -29.71 37.20 -8.98
N ASN A 786 -28.77 38.16 -8.98
CA ASN A 786 -28.68 39.25 -8.02
C ASN A 786 -28.65 40.58 -8.77
N SER A 787 -29.75 41.33 -8.73
CA SER A 787 -29.92 42.56 -9.51
C SER A 787 -30.19 43.76 -8.62
N GLY A 788 -29.24 44.68 -8.61
CA GLY A 788 -29.49 46.01 -8.09
C GLY A 788 -30.41 46.76 -9.06
N TYR A 789 -31.36 47.53 -8.55
CA TYR A 789 -32.27 48.32 -9.39
C TYR A 789 -32.51 49.71 -8.82
N THR A 790 -32.88 50.61 -9.72
CA THR A 790 -33.41 51.94 -9.41
C THR A 790 -34.87 51.98 -9.85
N MET A 791 -35.80 51.91 -8.90
CA MET A 791 -37.23 52.07 -9.16
C MET A 791 -37.60 53.54 -9.19
N THR A 792 -38.22 54.00 -10.28
CA THR A 792 -38.82 55.34 -10.39
C THR A 792 -40.32 55.22 -10.58
N LEU A 793 -41.09 55.95 -9.77
CA LEU A 793 -42.56 55.94 -9.77
C LEU A 793 -43.12 57.36 -9.92
N SER A 794 -44.04 57.56 -10.85
CA SER A 794 -44.76 58.83 -11.09
C SER A 794 -46.20 58.59 -11.55
N SER A 795 -47.13 59.50 -11.28
CA SER A 795 -48.57 59.32 -11.57
C SER A 795 -49.30 60.59 -11.99
#